data_AF-A0A1E5AEF9-F1
#
_entry.id   AF-A0A1E5AEF9-F1
#
_cell.length_a   1.000
_cell.length_b   1.000
_cell.length_c   1.000
_cell.angle_alpha   90.00
_cell.angle_beta   90.00
_cell.angle_gamma   90.00
#
_symmetry.space_group_name_H-M   'P 1'
#
loop_
_entity.id
_entity.type
_entity.pdbx_description
1 polymer ?
#
loop_
_entity_poly.entity_id
_entity_poly.type
_entity_poly.pdbx_seq_one_letter_code
_entity_poly.pdbx_strand_id
1 'polypeptide(L)'
;MDLNKFTERARGFVQAAQTIAMREGHQRLVPEHILKALMDDDQGLASNLITRAGGVPARVVESVEAAVAKQPKVSGDAAQIYLDGQTAKVMDEAAKIAAKAGDSFVPVERLLMALCMVKSKAKDALEAGAVTAQKLNEAINDIRKGRTADSATAEEGYDALKKYARDLTEAAREGKIDPIIGRDEEIRRSMQVLSRRTKNNPVLIGEPGVGKTAIAEGMALRILNGDVPESLRDKQLLSLDMGALIAGAKYRGEFEERLKAVLTEVTEAAGEIILFIDEMHTLVGAGKSDGAMDAANLIKPALARGELHCVGATTLDEYRKYVEKDAALARRFQPVMVTEPTVEDTVSILRGIKEKYELHHGVRIADAALVSAATLSNRYITDRFLPDKAIDLMDEAASRLRMQVDSKPETLDALDRQILQMQIEEEALKLEDDTASKDRLEKLQKELSDLQEQSAEMTAQWQSERDKLASARDLKEQLDRARADLEIAKREGNLARAGELSYGVIPDLEKQLVDAEGREEKGLMVEEAVRPAQIAEVVERWTGIPTTKMLEGEREKLLRMEDELHRRVIGQNAAVTAVANAVRRARAGLNDENRPLGSFLFLGPTGVGKTELTKAVAGFLFDDEHAMVRIDMSEFMEKHSVARLIGAPPGYVGYDEGGVLTEAVRRRPYQVVLFDEVEKAHPDVFNVLLQVLDDGMLTDGQGRTVDFKQTLIILTSNLGAQALSQLPEGADAADARRDVMDAVKAHFRPEFLNRLDETIIFDRLARADMDGIVEIQLARLLKRLAGRKIALELDETAKTWLADEGYDPVFGARPLKRVIQRALQNPLAEALLGGEIKDGDTVPVSGGSDGLIIGERLGTSDRPKPDDAVVH
;
A
#
# COMPACT_ATOMS: atom_id res chain seq x y z
N MET A 1 35.73 46.42 -10.77
CA MET A 1 34.73 45.47 -11.27
C MET A 1 33.98 44.91 -10.07
N ASP A 2 32.64 44.94 -10.07
CA ASP A 2 31.81 44.49 -8.94
C ASP A 2 31.07 43.20 -9.32
N LEU A 3 31.54 42.06 -8.80
CA LEU A 3 30.93 40.76 -9.06
C LEU A 3 29.53 40.63 -8.46
N ASN A 4 29.13 41.49 -7.52
CA ASN A 4 27.77 41.47 -6.96
C ASN A 4 26.69 41.91 -7.95
N LYS A 5 27.09 42.47 -9.09
CA LYS A 5 26.18 42.80 -10.20
C LYS A 5 25.91 41.62 -11.14
N PHE A 6 26.50 40.45 -10.89
CA PHE A 6 26.24 39.24 -11.65
C PHE A 6 25.23 38.37 -10.90
N THR A 7 24.42 37.61 -11.65
CA THR A 7 23.56 36.59 -11.05
C THR A 7 24.40 35.54 -10.31
N GLU A 8 23.78 34.78 -9.41
CA GLU A 8 24.43 33.67 -8.70
C GLU A 8 25.04 32.67 -9.67
N ARG A 9 24.29 32.32 -10.72
CA ARG A 9 24.75 31.39 -11.75
C ARG A 9 25.96 31.93 -12.53
N ALA A 10 25.92 33.19 -12.96
CA ALA A 10 27.05 33.81 -13.66
C ALA A 10 28.30 33.96 -12.76
N ARG A 11 28.12 34.26 -11.46
CA ARG A 11 29.22 34.24 -10.47
C ARG A 11 29.81 32.84 -10.32
N GLY A 12 28.95 31.82 -10.27
CA GLY A 12 29.36 30.41 -10.23
C GLY A 12 30.28 30.04 -11.39
N PHE A 13 29.93 30.42 -12.63
CA PHE A 13 30.78 30.16 -13.79
C PHE A 13 32.13 30.88 -13.76
N VAL A 14 32.17 32.11 -13.24
CA VAL A 14 33.43 32.84 -13.07
C VAL A 14 34.33 32.15 -12.02
N GLN A 15 33.75 31.62 -10.95
CA GLN A 15 34.48 30.83 -9.94
C GLN A 15 34.95 29.48 -10.52
N ALA A 16 34.10 28.81 -11.30
CA ALA A 16 34.48 27.58 -12.00
C ALA A 16 35.64 27.83 -12.98
N ALA A 17 35.60 28.95 -13.72
CA ALA A 17 36.69 29.35 -14.60
C ALA A 17 38.02 29.58 -13.86
N GLN A 18 37.98 30.18 -12.66
CA GLN A 18 39.15 30.30 -11.78
C GLN A 18 39.68 28.92 -11.38
N THR A 19 38.79 28.00 -11.00
CA THR A 19 39.14 26.63 -10.62
C THR A 19 39.79 25.88 -11.79
N ILE A 20 39.27 26.05 -13.01
CA ILE A 20 39.88 25.48 -14.22
C ILE A 20 41.28 26.04 -14.43
N ALA A 21 41.46 27.37 -14.32
CA ALA A 21 42.79 27.98 -14.46
C ALA A 21 43.79 27.44 -13.40
N MET A 22 43.35 27.23 -12.16
CA MET A 22 44.18 26.61 -11.10
C MET A 22 44.54 25.16 -11.45
N ARG A 23 43.54 24.36 -11.81
CA ARG A 23 43.70 22.93 -12.12
C ARG A 23 44.65 22.69 -13.30
N GLU A 24 44.58 23.54 -14.33
CA GLU A 24 45.43 23.42 -15.52
C GLU A 24 46.83 24.04 -15.33
N GLY A 25 47.10 24.68 -14.18
CA GLY A 25 48.38 25.32 -13.87
C GLY A 25 48.58 26.65 -14.60
N HIS A 26 47.50 27.37 -14.94
CA HIS A 26 47.56 28.66 -15.62
C HIS A 26 47.58 29.81 -14.61
N GLN A 27 48.55 30.72 -14.76
CA GLN A 27 48.69 31.88 -13.86
C GLN A 27 47.69 33.02 -14.15
N ARG A 28 47.05 32.98 -15.32
CA ARG A 28 46.12 34.02 -15.80
C ARG A 28 44.73 33.46 -16.02
N LEU A 29 43.72 34.11 -15.46
CA LEU A 29 42.33 33.86 -15.82
C LEU A 29 42.02 34.58 -17.15
N VAL A 30 42.17 33.87 -18.26
CA VAL A 30 41.81 34.33 -19.62
C VAL A 30 40.35 33.98 -20.00
N PRO A 31 39.73 34.65 -21.01
CA PRO A 31 38.34 34.40 -21.43
C PRO A 31 38.01 32.94 -21.77
N GLU A 32 38.99 32.19 -22.26
CA GLU A 32 38.87 30.77 -22.62
C GLU A 32 38.45 29.91 -21.45
N HIS A 33 38.87 30.25 -20.22
CA HIS A 33 38.44 29.53 -19.02
C HIS A 33 36.97 29.76 -18.71
N ILE A 34 36.46 30.98 -18.96
CA ILE A 34 35.03 31.30 -18.77
C ILE A 34 34.22 30.53 -19.81
N LEU A 35 34.65 30.58 -21.09
CA LEU A 35 33.96 29.81 -22.13
C LEU A 35 34.00 28.31 -21.83
N LYS A 36 35.14 27.77 -21.40
CA LYS A 36 35.23 26.36 -21.01
C LYS A 36 34.29 26.03 -19.84
N ALA A 37 34.26 26.84 -18.79
CA ALA A 37 33.34 26.64 -17.67
C ALA A 37 31.86 26.66 -18.11
N LEU A 38 31.50 27.51 -19.07
CA LEU A 38 30.15 27.57 -19.62
C LEU A 38 29.79 26.35 -20.47
N MET A 39 30.76 25.80 -21.21
CA MET A 39 30.56 24.63 -22.06
C MET A 39 30.61 23.30 -21.27
N ASP A 40 31.31 23.28 -20.14
CA ASP A 40 31.37 22.15 -19.20
C ASP A 40 30.13 22.08 -18.28
N ASP A 41 29.16 23.00 -18.43
CA ASP A 41 27.90 23.03 -17.66
C ASP A 41 27.06 21.77 -17.93
N ASP A 42 26.81 20.98 -16.90
CA ASP A 42 25.95 19.79 -16.94
C ASP A 42 24.48 20.14 -17.23
N GLN A 43 24.05 21.34 -16.85
CA GLN A 43 22.72 21.86 -17.18
C GLN A 43 22.60 22.37 -18.63
N GLY A 44 23.71 22.50 -19.35
CA GLY A 44 23.75 22.72 -20.81
C GLY A 44 23.19 24.06 -21.30
N LEU A 45 23.09 25.10 -20.47
CA LEU A 45 22.48 26.39 -20.86
C LEU A 45 23.17 27.02 -22.08
N ALA A 46 24.51 27.12 -22.05
CA ALA A 46 25.29 27.71 -23.13
C ALA A 46 25.22 26.88 -24.41
N SER A 47 25.30 25.55 -24.31
CA SER A 47 25.17 24.61 -25.44
C SER A 47 23.80 24.71 -26.11
N ASN A 48 22.72 24.82 -25.33
CA ASN A 48 21.36 24.99 -25.84
C ASN A 48 21.19 26.33 -26.56
N LEU A 49 21.71 27.42 -25.97
CA LEU A 49 21.72 28.75 -26.59
C LEU A 49 22.47 28.77 -27.91
N ILE A 50 23.64 28.13 -27.96
CA ILE A 50 24.45 28.00 -29.18
C ILE A 50 23.69 27.22 -30.25
N THR A 51 23.05 26.12 -29.89
CA THR A 51 22.25 25.30 -30.81
C THR A 51 21.07 26.09 -31.38
N ARG A 52 20.31 26.79 -30.53
CA ARG A 52 19.20 27.65 -30.97
C ARG A 52 19.65 28.80 -31.86
N ALA A 53 20.84 29.35 -31.62
CA ALA A 53 21.46 30.35 -32.49
C ALA A 53 21.96 29.76 -33.83
N GLY A 54 21.75 28.47 -34.09
CA GLY A 54 22.18 27.76 -35.30
C GLY A 54 23.69 27.43 -35.33
N GLY A 55 24.34 27.43 -34.17
CA GLY A 55 25.74 27.04 -34.01
C GLY A 55 25.91 25.56 -33.65
N VAL A 56 27.17 25.12 -33.57
CA VAL A 56 27.56 23.73 -33.28
C VAL A 56 28.34 23.67 -31.95
N PRO A 57 27.69 23.36 -30.80
CA PRO A 57 28.33 23.38 -29.49
C PRO A 57 29.57 22.48 -29.39
N ALA A 58 29.52 21.28 -29.99
CA ALA A 58 30.63 20.33 -29.97
C ALA A 58 31.91 20.91 -30.60
N ARG A 59 31.78 21.76 -31.62
CA ARG A 59 32.93 22.45 -32.25
C ARG A 59 33.48 23.57 -31.37
N VAL A 60 32.62 24.25 -30.60
CA VAL A 60 33.03 25.25 -29.61
C VAL A 60 33.83 24.58 -28.49
N VAL A 61 33.37 23.44 -27.97
CA VAL A 61 34.08 22.62 -26.97
C VAL A 61 35.47 22.24 -27.48
N GLU A 62 35.53 21.58 -28.64
CA GLU A 62 36.79 21.14 -29.25
C GLU A 62 37.79 22.31 -29.40
N SER A 63 37.30 23.46 -29.90
CA SER A 63 38.15 24.63 -30.13
C SER A 63 38.58 25.33 -28.84
N VAL A 64 37.71 25.41 -27.82
CA VAL A 64 38.06 26.07 -26.55
C VAL A 64 39.01 25.20 -25.72
N GLU A 65 38.84 23.88 -25.73
CA GLU A 65 39.78 22.95 -25.07
C GLU A 65 41.17 23.06 -25.69
N ALA A 66 41.26 23.09 -27.02
CA ALA A 66 42.52 23.29 -27.72
C ALA A 66 43.17 24.65 -27.41
N ALA A 67 42.37 25.70 -27.18
CA ALA A 67 42.87 27.02 -26.80
C ALA A 67 43.37 27.05 -25.35
N VAL A 68 42.65 26.44 -24.42
CA VAL A 68 43.06 26.30 -23.01
C VAL A 68 44.33 25.47 -22.90
N ALA A 69 44.44 24.35 -23.63
CA ALA A 69 45.62 23.49 -23.59
C ALA A 69 46.91 24.15 -24.09
N LYS A 70 46.80 25.20 -24.93
CA LYS A 70 47.94 25.98 -25.45
C LYS A 70 48.44 27.06 -24.49
N GLN A 71 47.75 27.30 -23.37
CA GLN A 71 48.18 28.30 -22.41
C GLN A 71 49.44 27.84 -21.66
N PRO A 72 50.38 28.75 -21.35
CA PRO A 72 51.57 28.40 -20.59
C PRO A 72 51.22 27.91 -19.18
N LYS A 73 51.80 26.76 -18.80
CA LYS A 73 51.69 26.20 -17.44
C LYS A 73 52.84 26.68 -16.57
N VAL A 74 52.54 27.07 -15.33
CA VAL A 74 53.51 27.58 -14.36
C VAL A 74 53.56 26.64 -13.15
N SER A 75 54.75 26.25 -12.72
CA SER A 75 54.98 25.42 -11.53
C SER A 75 55.65 26.24 -10.41
N GLY A 76 55.05 26.26 -9.21
CA GLY A 76 55.61 26.92 -8.02
C GLY A 76 54.54 27.27 -6.98
N ASP A 77 54.89 27.20 -5.70
CA ASP A 77 53.97 27.18 -4.54
C ASP A 77 53.31 28.54 -4.18
N ALA A 78 53.39 29.54 -5.07
CA ALA A 78 52.87 30.90 -4.83
C ALA A 78 52.39 31.64 -6.10
N ALA A 79 51.87 30.92 -7.11
CA ALA A 79 51.27 31.57 -8.27
C ALA A 79 49.80 31.96 -7.98
N GLN A 80 49.58 33.12 -7.34
CA GLN A 80 48.23 33.70 -7.28
C GLN A 80 47.73 33.96 -8.70
N ILE A 81 46.54 33.45 -9.03
CA ILE A 81 45.89 33.70 -10.31
C ILE A 81 45.44 35.16 -10.36
N TYR A 82 45.84 35.86 -11.41
CA TYR A 82 45.36 37.21 -11.68
C TYR A 82 44.45 37.25 -12.91
N LEU A 83 43.55 38.23 -12.90
CA LEU A 83 42.59 38.47 -13.98
C LEU A 83 43.31 39.04 -15.21
N ASP A 84 43.15 38.40 -16.37
CA ASP A 84 43.68 38.93 -17.63
C ASP A 84 42.90 40.17 -18.10
N GLY A 85 43.59 41.09 -18.78
CA GLY A 85 42.98 42.33 -19.28
C GLY A 85 41.87 42.09 -20.31
N GLN A 86 41.89 40.99 -21.07
CA GLN A 86 40.79 40.61 -21.96
C GLN A 86 39.59 40.09 -21.17
N THR A 87 39.80 39.36 -20.09
CA THR A 87 38.73 38.86 -19.21
C THR A 87 38.02 40.02 -18.52
N ALA A 88 38.77 41.02 -18.03
CA ALA A 88 38.17 42.24 -17.49
C ALA A 88 37.28 42.95 -18.54
N LYS A 89 37.74 43.03 -19.80
CA LYS A 89 36.93 43.58 -20.91
C LYS A 89 35.66 42.78 -21.19
N VAL A 90 35.73 41.44 -21.18
CA VAL A 90 34.54 40.58 -21.33
C VAL A 90 33.52 40.88 -20.25
N MET A 91 33.96 40.99 -19.00
CA MET A 91 33.06 41.22 -17.87
C MET A 91 32.44 42.62 -17.89
N ASP A 92 33.22 43.64 -18.24
CA ASP A 92 32.71 45.00 -18.43
C ASP A 92 31.73 45.09 -19.61
N GLU A 93 32.00 44.35 -20.69
CA GLU A 93 31.10 44.31 -21.85
C GLU A 93 29.80 43.57 -21.51
N ALA A 94 29.86 42.46 -20.77
CA ALA A 94 28.68 41.75 -20.28
C ALA A 94 27.77 42.67 -19.44
N ALA A 95 28.36 43.50 -18.58
CA ALA A 95 27.62 44.48 -17.79
C ALA A 95 26.94 45.57 -18.65
N LYS A 96 27.60 46.03 -19.72
CA LYS A 96 27.00 46.99 -20.66
C LYS A 96 25.85 46.39 -21.46
N ILE A 97 25.99 45.13 -21.91
CA ILE A 97 24.95 44.44 -22.67
C ILE A 97 23.73 44.21 -21.77
N ALA A 98 23.93 43.74 -20.53
CA ALA A 98 22.88 43.56 -19.54
C ALA A 98 22.13 44.89 -19.28
N ALA A 99 22.85 45.97 -18.98
CA ALA A 99 22.22 47.28 -18.76
C ALA A 99 21.43 47.80 -19.98
N LYS A 100 21.94 47.57 -21.20
CA LYS A 100 21.24 47.93 -22.45
C LYS A 100 19.97 47.10 -22.67
N ALA A 101 19.94 45.87 -22.17
CA ALA A 101 18.78 44.99 -22.23
C ALA A 101 17.76 45.25 -21.10
N GLY A 102 18.05 46.19 -20.19
CA GLY A 102 17.19 46.51 -19.05
C GLY A 102 17.40 45.61 -17.83
N ASP A 103 18.50 44.86 -17.79
CA ASP A 103 18.79 43.94 -16.68
C ASP A 103 19.47 44.63 -15.49
N SER A 104 19.00 44.32 -14.28
CA SER A 104 19.62 44.79 -13.04
C SER A 104 20.86 43.97 -12.65
N PHE A 105 20.90 42.70 -13.03
CA PHE A 105 22.04 41.78 -12.87
C PHE A 105 22.56 41.28 -14.22
N VAL A 106 23.82 40.84 -14.30
CA VAL A 106 24.41 40.23 -15.50
C VAL A 106 24.18 38.72 -15.47
N PRO A 107 23.28 38.18 -16.30
CA PRO A 107 23.03 36.74 -16.38
C PRO A 107 24.05 36.04 -17.30
N VAL A 108 24.04 34.71 -17.28
CA VAL A 108 24.99 33.84 -17.99
C VAL A 108 24.93 34.07 -19.50
N GLU A 109 23.74 34.25 -20.07
CA GLU A 109 23.61 34.44 -21.51
C GLU A 109 24.21 35.78 -21.99
N ARG A 110 24.21 36.81 -21.13
CA ARG A 110 24.87 38.10 -21.42
C ARG A 110 26.38 38.00 -21.31
N LEU A 111 26.88 37.17 -20.39
CA LEU A 111 28.30 36.83 -20.31
C LEU A 111 28.78 36.05 -21.54
N LEU A 112 28.00 35.08 -22.01
CA LEU A 112 28.28 34.33 -23.24
C LEU A 112 28.26 35.24 -24.49
N MET A 113 27.31 36.18 -24.55
CA MET A 113 27.26 37.18 -25.62
C MET A 113 28.49 38.10 -25.62
N ALA A 114 28.97 38.51 -24.44
CA ALA A 114 30.19 39.30 -24.33
C ALA A 114 31.44 38.56 -24.84
N LEU A 115 31.53 37.24 -24.60
CA LEU A 115 32.59 36.39 -25.14
C LEU A 115 32.59 36.35 -26.68
N CYS A 116 31.41 36.44 -27.33
CA CYS A 116 31.29 36.56 -28.78
C CYS A 116 31.74 37.92 -29.33
N MET A 117 31.77 38.97 -28.50
CA MET A 117 32.04 40.35 -28.93
C MET A 117 33.50 40.75 -28.70
N VAL A 118 34.10 40.33 -27.59
CA VAL A 118 35.48 40.71 -27.22
C VAL A 118 36.50 39.84 -27.94
N LYS A 119 37.39 40.48 -28.72
CA LYS A 119 38.49 39.80 -29.43
C LYS A 119 39.38 39.02 -28.45
N SER A 120 39.28 37.70 -28.51
CA SER A 120 39.96 36.74 -27.64
C SER A 120 39.96 35.35 -28.31
N LYS A 121 40.71 34.38 -27.77
CA LYS A 121 40.63 33.00 -28.28
C LYS A 121 39.30 32.32 -27.96
N ALA A 122 38.58 32.79 -26.95
CA ALA A 122 37.20 32.35 -26.69
C ALA A 122 36.27 32.76 -27.84
N LYS A 123 36.44 33.98 -28.39
CA LYS A 123 35.72 34.41 -29.58
C LYS A 123 36.06 33.55 -30.80
N ASP A 124 37.35 33.29 -31.04
CA ASP A 124 37.79 32.42 -32.14
C ASP A 124 37.13 31.02 -32.03
N ALA A 125 36.98 30.48 -30.81
CA ALA A 125 36.32 29.19 -30.57
C ALA A 125 34.80 29.23 -30.83
N LEU A 126 34.13 30.33 -30.44
CA LEU A 126 32.71 30.54 -30.74
C LEU A 126 32.47 30.69 -32.25
N GLU A 127 33.36 31.39 -32.97
CA GLU A 127 33.30 31.51 -34.43
C GLU A 127 33.52 30.17 -35.14
N ALA A 128 34.39 29.30 -34.61
CA ALA A 128 34.59 27.93 -35.12
C ALA A 128 33.31 27.08 -35.01
N GLY A 129 32.46 27.35 -34.02
CA GLY A 129 31.12 26.76 -33.88
C GLY A 129 30.02 27.51 -34.64
N ALA A 130 30.35 28.44 -35.55
CA ALA A 130 29.42 29.29 -36.29
C ALA A 130 28.51 30.18 -35.41
N VAL A 131 28.96 30.52 -34.20
CA VAL A 131 28.22 31.37 -33.26
C VAL A 131 28.51 32.84 -33.54
N THR A 132 27.46 33.65 -33.70
CA THR A 132 27.58 35.11 -33.84
C THR A 132 26.77 35.83 -32.76
N ALA A 133 27.25 37.00 -32.33
CA ALA A 133 26.56 37.80 -31.31
C ALA A 133 25.12 38.17 -31.72
N GLN A 134 24.86 38.35 -33.02
CA GLN A 134 23.52 38.66 -33.53
C GLN A 134 22.56 37.48 -33.34
N LYS A 135 22.90 36.30 -33.86
CA LYS A 135 22.05 35.10 -33.74
C LYS A 135 21.88 34.67 -32.29
N LEU A 136 22.93 34.83 -31.48
CA LEU A 136 22.86 34.54 -30.05
C LEU A 136 21.89 35.50 -29.35
N ASN A 137 21.90 36.79 -29.69
CA ASN A 137 20.95 37.76 -29.12
C ASN A 137 19.49 37.47 -29.55
N GLU A 138 19.27 37.03 -30.78
CA GLU A 138 17.95 36.55 -31.24
C GLU A 138 17.47 35.35 -30.42
N ALA A 139 18.33 34.34 -30.23
CA ALA A 139 18.01 33.16 -29.40
C ALA A 139 17.78 33.52 -27.92
N ILE A 140 18.56 34.46 -27.38
CA ILE A 140 18.39 34.96 -26.01
C ILE A 140 17.03 35.65 -25.85
N ASN A 141 16.66 36.51 -26.80
CA ASN A 141 15.39 37.22 -26.74
C ASN A 141 14.19 36.26 -26.87
N ASP A 142 14.33 35.22 -27.68
CA ASP A 142 13.31 34.17 -27.85
C ASP A 142 13.08 33.36 -26.56
N ILE A 143 14.15 32.99 -25.85
CA ILE A 143 14.04 32.29 -24.54
C ILE A 143 13.45 33.21 -23.47
N ARG A 144 13.92 34.45 -23.43
CA ARG A 144 13.55 35.38 -22.36
C ARG A 144 12.14 35.92 -22.52
N LYS A 145 11.60 35.98 -23.75
CA LYS A 145 10.25 36.51 -24.05
C LYS A 145 9.94 37.84 -23.34
N GLY A 146 10.95 38.71 -23.18
CA GLY A 146 10.81 40.00 -22.50
C GLY A 146 11.09 40.01 -21.00
N ARG A 147 11.39 38.87 -20.36
CA ARG A 147 11.80 38.78 -18.94
C ARG A 147 13.16 39.44 -18.71
N THR A 148 13.28 40.24 -17.64
CA THR A 148 14.50 40.93 -17.17
C THR A 148 15.18 40.19 -16.01
N ALA A 149 16.50 40.30 -15.88
CA ALA A 149 17.26 39.70 -14.78
C ALA A 149 17.34 40.68 -13.60
N ASP A 150 16.24 40.78 -12.84
CA ASP A 150 16.08 41.77 -11.76
C ASP A 150 16.42 41.26 -10.35
N SER A 151 16.72 39.96 -10.22
CA SER A 151 17.20 39.34 -8.99
C SER A 151 18.49 38.54 -9.24
N ALA A 152 19.23 38.25 -8.18
CA ALA A 152 20.44 37.44 -8.27
C ALA A 152 20.14 35.98 -8.72
N THR A 153 18.90 35.51 -8.55
CA THR A 153 18.41 34.16 -8.89
C THR A 153 17.51 34.13 -10.12
N ALA A 154 17.41 35.23 -10.89
CA ALA A 154 16.44 35.37 -11.98
C ALA A 154 16.51 34.26 -13.05
N GLU A 155 17.68 33.65 -13.26
CA GLU A 155 17.89 32.57 -14.21
C GLU A 155 17.36 31.20 -13.73
N GLU A 156 17.03 31.04 -12.44
CA GLU A 156 16.45 29.80 -11.92
C GLU A 156 15.01 29.58 -12.41
N GLY A 157 14.29 30.68 -12.70
CA GLY A 157 12.91 30.69 -13.18
C GLY A 157 12.74 30.44 -14.69
N TYR A 158 13.82 30.13 -15.42
CA TYR A 158 13.72 29.68 -16.81
C TYR A 158 13.46 28.16 -16.88
N ASP A 159 12.50 27.78 -17.75
CA ASP A 159 12.02 26.40 -17.96
C ASP A 159 11.47 25.75 -16.68
N ALA A 160 10.68 26.50 -15.91
CA ALA A 160 10.11 26.05 -14.63
C ALA A 160 9.24 24.80 -14.81
N LEU A 161 8.45 24.74 -15.88
CA LEU A 161 7.63 23.56 -16.20
C LEU A 161 8.47 22.30 -16.42
N LYS A 162 9.62 22.40 -17.06
CA LYS A 162 10.49 21.24 -17.31
C LYS A 162 11.15 20.71 -16.02
N LYS A 163 11.36 21.59 -15.02
CA LYS A 163 11.98 21.23 -13.73
C LYS A 163 10.98 20.71 -12.71
N TYR A 164 9.77 21.28 -12.69
CA TYR A 164 8.79 21.06 -11.63
C TYR A 164 7.50 20.38 -12.11
N ALA A 165 7.42 20.00 -13.38
CA ALA A 165 6.31 19.20 -13.89
C ALA A 165 6.81 18.09 -14.83
N ARG A 166 6.01 17.01 -14.88
CA ARG A 166 6.19 15.87 -15.77
C ARG A 166 5.16 15.93 -16.89
N ASP A 167 5.60 15.88 -18.14
CA ASP A 167 4.70 15.86 -19.30
C ASP A 167 4.11 14.46 -19.48
N LEU A 168 2.82 14.29 -19.14
CA LEU A 168 2.10 13.04 -19.31
C LEU A 168 1.77 12.77 -20.78
N THR A 169 1.57 13.82 -21.59
CA THR A 169 1.36 13.67 -23.03
C THR A 169 2.62 13.20 -23.76
N GLU A 170 3.80 13.62 -23.32
CA GLU A 170 5.08 13.08 -23.81
C GLU A 170 5.28 11.64 -23.33
N ALA A 171 5.01 11.34 -22.06
CA ALA A 171 5.09 9.96 -21.57
C ALA A 171 4.16 9.00 -22.33
N ALA A 172 2.96 9.47 -22.70
CA ALA A 172 2.03 8.74 -23.57
C ALA A 172 2.59 8.53 -24.98
N ARG A 173 3.30 9.53 -25.53
CA ARG A 173 3.96 9.47 -26.85
C ARG A 173 5.09 8.45 -26.88
N GLU A 174 5.86 8.38 -25.79
CA GLU A 174 6.93 7.42 -25.60
C GLU A 174 6.45 6.01 -25.21
N GLY A 175 5.14 5.79 -25.02
CA GLY A 175 4.59 4.49 -24.62
C GLY A 175 4.91 4.09 -23.18
N LYS A 176 5.23 5.06 -22.30
CA LYS A 176 5.59 4.85 -20.90
C LYS A 176 4.41 4.87 -19.92
N ILE A 177 3.19 5.06 -20.43
CA ILE A 177 1.96 5.01 -19.63
C ILE A 177 1.36 3.62 -19.75
N ASP A 178 1.04 3.02 -18.60
CA ASP A 178 0.37 1.74 -18.54
C ASP A 178 -1.06 1.81 -19.10
N PRO A 179 -1.60 0.70 -19.63
CA PRO A 179 -2.97 0.69 -20.13
C PRO A 179 -3.95 1.04 -19.02
N ILE A 180 -4.89 1.95 -19.31
CA ILE A 180 -5.92 2.36 -18.37
C ILE A 180 -7.21 1.58 -18.66
N ILE A 181 -7.63 0.75 -17.70
CA ILE A 181 -8.78 -0.14 -17.82
C ILE A 181 -9.91 0.32 -16.89
N GLY A 182 -11.15 0.34 -17.38
CA GLY A 182 -12.35 0.55 -16.55
C GLY A 182 -12.58 1.98 -16.04
N ARG A 183 -11.89 2.99 -16.59
CA ARG A 183 -12.02 4.41 -16.18
C ARG A 183 -12.55 5.34 -17.26
N ASP A 184 -13.23 4.78 -18.26
CA ASP A 184 -13.67 5.52 -19.45
C ASP A 184 -14.69 6.62 -19.14
N GLU A 185 -15.54 6.42 -18.15
CA GLU A 185 -16.57 7.39 -17.76
C GLU A 185 -15.94 8.59 -17.06
N GLU A 186 -15.05 8.37 -16.09
CA GLU A 186 -14.38 9.42 -15.33
C GLU A 186 -13.44 10.24 -16.21
N ILE A 187 -12.72 9.59 -17.14
CA ILE A 187 -11.90 10.26 -18.16
C ILE A 187 -12.79 11.14 -19.06
N ARG A 188 -13.88 10.58 -19.62
CA ARG A 188 -14.82 11.33 -20.47
C ARG A 188 -15.45 12.50 -19.72
N ARG A 189 -15.84 12.28 -18.47
CA ARG A 189 -16.42 13.30 -17.60
C ARG A 189 -15.43 14.42 -17.33
N SER A 190 -14.18 14.11 -17.05
CA SER A 190 -13.13 15.12 -16.79
C SER A 190 -12.87 16.00 -18.02
N MET A 191 -12.80 15.39 -19.21
CA MET A 191 -12.69 16.12 -20.47
C MET A 191 -13.93 16.98 -20.79
N GLN A 192 -15.13 16.46 -20.49
CA GLN A 192 -16.37 17.21 -20.61
C GLN A 192 -16.34 18.46 -19.72
N VAL A 193 -15.86 18.31 -18.48
CA VAL A 193 -15.72 19.43 -17.54
C VAL A 193 -14.73 20.46 -18.06
N LEU A 194 -13.55 20.06 -18.53
CA LEU A 194 -12.55 20.98 -19.10
C LEU A 194 -13.07 21.80 -20.27
N SER A 195 -14.04 21.27 -21.02
CA SER A 195 -14.66 21.94 -22.18
C SER A 195 -15.80 22.90 -21.79
N ARG A 196 -16.14 23.03 -20.50
CA ARG A 196 -17.20 23.93 -20.04
C ARG A 196 -16.73 25.39 -20.01
N ARG A 197 -17.68 26.31 -20.07
CA ARG A 197 -17.41 27.76 -19.87
C ARG A 197 -17.25 28.15 -18.40
N THR A 198 -17.92 27.45 -17.50
CA THR A 198 -17.89 27.69 -16.05
C THR A 198 -17.69 26.37 -15.32
N LYS A 199 -17.05 26.41 -14.15
CA LYS A 199 -16.61 25.22 -13.42
C LYS A 199 -15.86 24.25 -14.33
N ASN A 200 -14.86 24.77 -15.04
CA ASN A 200 -14.13 24.08 -16.10
C ASN A 200 -12.86 23.39 -15.61
N ASN A 201 -12.69 23.25 -14.30
CA ASN A 201 -11.57 22.52 -13.71
C ASN A 201 -12.14 21.30 -12.98
N PRO A 202 -11.96 20.06 -13.48
CA PRO A 202 -12.39 18.88 -12.78
C PRO A 202 -11.56 18.63 -11.52
N VAL A 203 -12.20 18.08 -10.50
CA VAL A 203 -11.54 17.57 -9.30
C VAL A 203 -11.92 16.11 -9.12
N LEU A 204 -10.94 15.23 -9.27
CA LEU A 204 -11.06 13.81 -9.01
C LEU A 204 -11.10 13.60 -7.50
N ILE A 205 -12.25 13.17 -6.98
CA ILE A 205 -12.50 12.97 -5.56
C ILE A 205 -12.66 11.48 -5.29
N GLY A 206 -11.73 10.93 -4.53
CA GLY A 206 -11.75 9.52 -4.16
C GLY A 206 -10.67 9.21 -3.13
N GLU A 207 -10.73 8.03 -2.53
CA GLU A 207 -9.75 7.58 -1.54
C GLU A 207 -8.35 7.40 -2.18
N PRO A 208 -7.27 7.36 -1.38
CA PRO A 208 -5.94 7.03 -1.89
C PRO A 208 -5.92 5.63 -2.54
N GLY A 209 -5.19 5.48 -3.64
CA GLY A 209 -5.05 4.18 -4.33
C GLY A 209 -6.15 3.80 -5.33
N VAL A 210 -7.28 4.53 -5.41
CA VAL A 210 -8.38 4.18 -6.34
C VAL A 210 -8.09 4.45 -7.83
N GLY A 211 -6.93 5.03 -8.17
CA GLY A 211 -6.54 5.32 -9.56
C GLY A 211 -6.87 6.74 -10.05
N LYS A 212 -6.77 7.77 -9.18
CA LYS A 212 -6.97 9.18 -9.60
C LYS A 212 -5.93 9.63 -10.64
N THR A 213 -4.66 9.28 -10.43
CA THR A 213 -3.55 9.59 -11.36
C THR A 213 -3.70 8.85 -12.68
N ALA A 214 -4.16 7.60 -12.63
CA ALA A 214 -4.48 6.79 -13.81
C ALA A 214 -5.53 7.44 -14.73
N ILE A 215 -6.48 8.20 -14.17
CA ILE A 215 -7.45 8.98 -14.98
C ILE A 215 -6.75 10.13 -15.73
N ALA A 216 -5.80 10.82 -15.09
CA ALA A 216 -5.03 11.88 -15.75
C ALA A 216 -4.14 11.31 -16.87
N GLU A 217 -3.49 10.18 -16.62
CA GLU A 217 -2.71 9.45 -17.63
C GLU A 217 -3.60 8.96 -18.80
N GLY A 218 -4.80 8.46 -18.49
CA GLY A 218 -5.80 8.09 -19.50
C GLY A 218 -6.28 9.27 -20.34
N MET A 219 -6.39 10.47 -19.73
CA MET A 219 -6.65 11.70 -20.49
C MET A 219 -5.49 12.04 -21.43
N ALA A 220 -4.23 11.90 -21.00
CA ALA A 220 -3.07 12.12 -21.86
C ALA A 220 -3.06 11.18 -23.08
N LEU A 221 -3.37 9.90 -22.88
CA LEU A 221 -3.52 8.93 -23.96
C LEU A 221 -4.62 9.33 -24.95
N ARG A 222 -5.78 9.80 -24.47
CA ARG A 222 -6.86 10.24 -25.35
C ARG A 222 -6.53 11.52 -26.12
N ILE A 223 -5.89 12.50 -25.48
CA ILE A 223 -5.44 13.72 -26.14
C ILE A 223 -4.49 13.37 -27.28
N LEU A 224 -3.52 12.49 -27.01
CA LEU A 224 -2.56 12.01 -28.00
C LEU A 224 -3.20 11.26 -29.16
N ASN A 225 -4.23 10.44 -28.89
CA ASN A 225 -4.96 9.69 -29.91
C ASN A 225 -5.99 10.55 -30.67
N GLY A 226 -6.17 11.81 -30.28
CA GLY A 226 -7.19 12.69 -30.85
C GLY A 226 -8.63 12.30 -30.50
N ASP A 227 -8.84 11.37 -29.55
CA ASP A 227 -10.15 10.99 -29.00
C ASP A 227 -10.62 11.98 -27.93
N VAL A 228 -10.64 13.25 -28.30
CA VAL A 228 -10.99 14.39 -27.42
C VAL A 228 -11.79 15.43 -28.18
N PRO A 229 -12.59 16.25 -27.48
CA PRO A 229 -13.19 17.45 -28.06
C PRO A 229 -12.13 18.35 -28.70
N GLU A 230 -12.52 19.09 -29.75
CA GLU A 230 -11.62 19.99 -30.49
C GLU A 230 -10.92 21.00 -29.57
N SER A 231 -11.59 21.47 -28.52
CA SER A 231 -11.03 22.39 -27.52
C SER A 231 -9.91 21.80 -26.65
N LEU A 232 -9.69 20.49 -26.70
CA LEU A 232 -8.63 19.77 -25.98
C LEU A 232 -7.62 19.12 -26.92
N ARG A 233 -7.83 19.24 -28.24
CA ARG A 233 -6.89 18.72 -29.24
C ARG A 233 -5.56 19.47 -29.12
N ASP A 234 -4.47 18.73 -29.28
CA ASP A 234 -3.09 19.23 -29.27
C ASP A 234 -2.64 19.91 -27.95
N LYS A 235 -3.43 19.82 -26.89
CA LYS A 235 -3.02 20.33 -25.57
C LYS A 235 -2.00 19.41 -24.91
N GLN A 236 -1.14 19.99 -24.08
CA GLN A 236 -0.23 19.23 -23.22
C GLN A 236 -0.84 19.04 -21.83
N LEU A 237 -0.71 17.83 -21.28
CA LEU A 237 -1.11 17.53 -19.91
C LEU A 237 0.14 17.36 -19.05
N LEU A 238 0.37 18.29 -18.14
CA LEU A 238 1.57 18.36 -17.30
C LEU A 238 1.19 18.08 -15.84
N SER A 239 1.81 17.08 -15.22
CA SER A 239 1.65 16.77 -13.80
C SER A 239 2.62 17.59 -12.95
N LEU A 240 2.11 18.36 -12.00
CA LEU A 240 2.92 19.13 -11.07
C LEU A 240 3.60 18.21 -10.04
N ASP A 241 4.91 18.33 -9.88
CA ASP A 241 5.66 17.61 -8.85
C ASP A 241 5.82 18.49 -7.60
N MET A 242 4.97 18.22 -6.61
CA MET A 242 5.00 18.92 -5.32
C MET A 242 6.30 18.66 -4.56
N GLY A 243 6.88 17.46 -4.68
CA GLY A 243 8.14 17.10 -4.06
C GLY A 243 9.29 17.93 -4.61
N ALA A 244 9.37 18.08 -5.93
CA ALA A 244 10.39 18.91 -6.59
C ALA A 244 10.29 20.39 -6.23
N LEU A 245 9.07 20.92 -6.04
CA LEU A 245 8.87 22.31 -5.62
C LEU A 245 9.37 22.56 -4.19
N ILE A 246 9.15 21.60 -3.29
CA ILE A 246 9.54 21.69 -1.87
C ILE A 246 11.02 21.34 -1.67
N ALA A 247 11.57 20.41 -2.46
CA ALA A 247 12.94 19.94 -2.34
C ALA A 247 13.94 21.10 -2.48
N GLY A 248 14.83 21.22 -1.50
CA GLY A 248 15.86 22.27 -1.49
C GLY A 248 15.34 23.68 -1.23
N ALA A 249 14.06 23.89 -0.90
CA ALA A 249 13.57 25.18 -0.44
C ALA A 249 13.99 25.40 1.03
N LYS A 250 14.87 26.37 1.30
CA LYS A 250 15.30 26.73 2.66
C LYS A 250 14.28 27.63 3.36
N TYR A 251 13.49 28.36 2.57
CA TYR A 251 12.50 29.32 3.05
C TYR A 251 11.19 29.19 2.27
N ARG A 252 10.06 29.47 2.93
CA ARG A 252 8.72 29.43 2.32
C ARG A 252 8.59 30.27 1.04
N GLY A 253 9.26 31.42 0.99
CA GLY A 253 9.23 32.30 -0.18
C GLY A 253 9.77 31.66 -1.46
N GLU A 254 10.75 30.76 -1.35
CA GLU A 254 11.34 30.07 -2.50
C GLU A 254 10.34 29.11 -3.15
N PHE A 255 9.55 28.39 -2.35
CA PHE A 255 8.46 27.56 -2.86
C PHE A 255 7.42 28.40 -3.60
N GLU A 256 6.97 29.50 -2.99
CA GLU A 256 5.97 30.40 -3.60
C GLU A 256 6.51 31.01 -4.90
N GLU A 257 7.80 31.35 -4.97
CA GLU A 257 8.45 31.86 -6.19
C GLU A 257 8.53 30.80 -7.30
N ARG A 258 8.90 29.56 -6.96
CA ARG A 258 8.92 28.42 -7.91
C ARG A 258 7.54 28.11 -8.46
N LEU A 259 6.53 28.03 -7.58
CA LEU A 259 5.15 27.79 -8.01
C LEU A 259 4.63 28.94 -8.86
N LYS A 260 4.96 30.19 -8.50
CA LYS A 260 4.61 31.36 -9.32
C LYS A 260 5.25 31.29 -10.70
N ALA A 261 6.52 30.89 -10.81
CA ALA A 261 7.19 30.70 -12.10
C ALA A 261 6.46 29.65 -12.97
N VAL A 262 6.07 28.51 -12.39
CA VAL A 262 5.28 27.48 -13.07
C VAL A 262 3.94 28.05 -13.55
N LEU A 263 3.18 28.72 -12.67
CA LEU A 263 1.88 29.29 -13.03
C LEU A 263 1.98 30.37 -14.10
N THR A 264 3.05 31.18 -14.09
CA THR A 264 3.31 32.18 -15.13
C THR A 264 3.57 31.50 -16.48
N GLU A 265 4.41 30.46 -16.55
CA GLU A 265 4.65 29.73 -17.81
C GLU A 265 3.37 29.07 -18.35
N VAL A 266 2.53 28.49 -17.47
CA VAL A 266 1.23 27.92 -17.88
C VAL A 266 0.29 29.00 -18.42
N THR A 267 0.29 30.18 -17.79
CA THR A 267 -0.54 31.31 -18.23
C THR A 267 -0.07 31.87 -19.57
N GLU A 268 1.24 31.98 -19.78
CA GLU A 268 1.86 32.43 -21.03
C GLU A 268 1.64 31.45 -22.19
N ALA A 269 1.47 30.16 -21.90
CA ALA A 269 1.08 29.14 -22.88
C ALA A 269 -0.39 29.28 -23.36
N ALA A 270 -1.12 30.31 -22.92
CA ALA A 270 -2.42 30.72 -23.46
C ALA A 270 -3.46 29.59 -23.58
N GLY A 271 -3.46 28.66 -22.62
CA GLY A 271 -4.42 27.56 -22.56
C GLY A 271 -4.05 26.30 -23.36
N GLU A 272 -2.86 26.24 -23.94
CA GLU A 272 -2.28 25.02 -24.55
C GLU A 272 -1.91 23.96 -23.50
N ILE A 273 -1.70 24.39 -22.24
CA ILE A 273 -1.30 23.53 -21.13
C ILE A 273 -2.48 23.28 -20.18
N ILE A 274 -2.67 22.01 -19.82
CA ILE A 274 -3.53 21.56 -18.74
C ILE A 274 -2.62 21.08 -17.61
N LEU A 275 -2.80 21.62 -16.41
CA LEU A 275 -2.01 21.24 -15.24
C LEU A 275 -2.75 20.20 -14.40
N PHE A 276 -2.18 19.00 -14.24
CA PHE A 276 -2.63 18.03 -13.25
C PHE A 276 -1.97 18.31 -11.90
N ILE A 277 -2.77 18.44 -10.85
CA ILE A 277 -2.33 18.73 -9.49
C ILE A 277 -2.81 17.59 -8.60
N ASP A 278 -1.92 16.66 -8.29
CA ASP A 278 -2.20 15.64 -7.29
C ASP A 278 -2.17 16.27 -5.88
N GLU A 279 -2.93 15.69 -4.97
CA GLU A 279 -3.11 16.18 -3.60
C GLU A 279 -3.37 17.70 -3.53
N MET A 280 -4.25 18.21 -4.40
CA MET A 280 -4.48 19.65 -4.59
C MET A 280 -4.82 20.41 -3.29
N HIS A 281 -5.35 19.73 -2.28
CA HIS A 281 -5.60 20.30 -0.97
C HIS A 281 -4.33 20.82 -0.27
N THR A 282 -3.15 20.27 -0.59
CA THR A 282 -1.85 20.74 -0.06
C THR A 282 -1.56 22.18 -0.45
N LEU A 283 -2.00 22.60 -1.65
CA LEU A 283 -1.86 23.98 -2.13
C LEU A 283 -2.91 24.93 -1.54
N VAL A 284 -4.06 24.40 -1.11
CA VAL A 284 -5.26 25.20 -0.76
C VAL A 284 -5.51 25.28 0.75
N GLY A 285 -5.08 24.29 1.52
CA GLY A 285 -5.65 23.99 2.84
C GLY A 285 -4.71 24.10 4.03
N ALA A 286 -3.43 24.36 3.82
CA ALA A 286 -2.45 24.16 4.88
C ALA A 286 -2.39 25.32 5.92
N GLY A 287 -3.02 26.47 5.64
CA GLY A 287 -2.88 27.70 6.44
C GLY A 287 -3.57 27.77 7.81
N LYS A 288 -4.09 26.66 8.39
CA LYS A 288 -4.73 26.70 9.74
C LYS A 288 -3.87 26.17 10.89
N SER A 289 -2.72 25.57 10.57
CA SER A 289 -1.69 25.19 11.53
C SER A 289 -0.45 26.05 11.27
N ASP A 290 0.26 26.42 12.33
CA ASP A 290 1.31 27.46 12.42
C ASP A 290 2.59 27.19 11.58
N GLY A 291 2.50 26.44 10.48
CA GLY A 291 3.64 26.01 9.68
C GLY A 291 3.36 25.47 8.28
N ALA A 292 2.12 25.41 7.78
CA ALA A 292 1.87 24.88 6.44
C ALA A 292 1.51 25.94 5.38
N MET A 293 1.93 25.67 4.14
CA MET A 293 1.97 26.57 3.00
C MET A 293 0.57 26.83 2.40
N ASP A 294 0.16 28.10 2.26
CA ASP A 294 -1.10 28.46 1.59
C ASP A 294 -0.80 29.16 0.25
N ALA A 295 -0.83 28.37 -0.82
CA ALA A 295 -0.64 28.83 -2.19
C ALA A 295 -1.96 29.17 -2.89
N ALA A 296 -3.10 29.09 -2.21
CA ALA A 296 -4.41 29.35 -2.80
C ALA A 296 -4.48 30.76 -3.41
N ASN A 297 -3.81 31.73 -2.79
CA ASN A 297 -3.76 33.12 -3.26
C ASN A 297 -3.00 33.28 -4.58
N LEU A 298 -2.09 32.38 -4.93
CA LEU A 298 -1.38 32.39 -6.21
C LEU A 298 -2.25 31.82 -7.35
N ILE A 299 -3.05 30.80 -7.04
CA ILE A 299 -3.83 30.04 -8.03
C ILE A 299 -5.19 30.71 -8.33
N LYS A 300 -5.84 31.28 -7.31
CA LYS A 300 -7.17 31.92 -7.42
C LYS A 300 -7.26 32.96 -8.55
N PRO A 301 -6.30 33.90 -8.72
CA PRO A 301 -6.38 34.89 -9.78
C PRO A 301 -6.36 34.28 -11.19
N ALA A 302 -5.49 33.29 -11.43
CA ALA A 302 -5.36 32.63 -12.73
C ALA A 302 -6.63 31.80 -13.06
N LEU A 303 -7.19 31.08 -12.08
CA LEU A 303 -8.47 30.38 -12.22
C LEU A 303 -9.64 31.35 -12.46
N ALA A 304 -9.63 32.51 -11.81
CA ALA A 304 -10.70 33.49 -11.94
C ALA A 304 -10.76 34.11 -13.33
N ARG A 305 -9.59 34.36 -13.94
CA ARG A 305 -9.44 34.86 -15.31
C ARG A 305 -9.63 33.78 -16.39
N GLY A 306 -9.60 32.50 -16.00
CA GLY A 306 -9.68 31.38 -16.95
C GLY A 306 -8.38 31.14 -17.71
N GLU A 307 -7.28 31.69 -17.22
CA GLU A 307 -5.93 31.54 -17.78
C GLU A 307 -5.30 30.21 -17.38
N LEU A 308 -5.68 29.67 -16.22
CA LEU A 308 -5.25 28.35 -15.75
C LEU A 308 -6.36 27.32 -15.97
N HIS A 309 -6.03 26.26 -16.71
CA HIS A 309 -6.83 25.03 -16.79
C HIS A 309 -6.14 23.93 -16.00
N CYS A 310 -6.83 23.34 -15.04
CA CYS A 310 -6.26 22.27 -14.23
C CYS A 310 -7.22 21.13 -13.95
N VAL A 311 -6.64 19.96 -13.69
CA VAL A 311 -7.30 18.77 -13.17
C VAL A 311 -6.72 18.55 -11.77
N GLY A 312 -7.54 18.63 -10.74
CA GLY A 312 -7.10 18.38 -9.37
C GLY A 312 -7.45 16.97 -8.90
N ALA A 313 -6.71 16.42 -7.95
CA ALA A 313 -7.06 15.19 -7.23
C ALA A 313 -6.96 15.37 -5.72
N THR A 314 -7.91 14.81 -4.95
CA THR A 314 -7.94 14.90 -3.48
C THR A 314 -8.94 13.88 -2.89
N THR A 315 -8.98 13.71 -1.57
CA THR A 315 -10.02 12.94 -0.87
C THR A 315 -11.30 13.74 -0.65
N LEU A 316 -12.40 13.06 -0.33
CA LEU A 316 -13.69 13.71 -0.09
C LEU A 316 -13.64 14.68 1.11
N ASP A 317 -12.97 14.27 2.18
CA ASP A 317 -12.88 15.05 3.42
C ASP A 317 -12.04 16.33 3.22
N GLU A 318 -10.92 16.22 2.50
CA GLU A 318 -10.11 17.37 2.12
C GLU A 318 -10.85 18.32 1.19
N TYR A 319 -11.56 17.80 0.19
CA TYR A 319 -12.36 18.62 -0.71
C TYR A 319 -13.41 19.44 0.06
N ARG A 320 -14.17 18.78 0.96
CA ARG A 320 -15.16 19.44 1.82
C ARG A 320 -14.52 20.48 2.74
N LYS A 321 -13.33 20.20 3.28
CA LYS A 321 -12.65 21.07 4.24
C LYS A 321 -12.02 22.30 3.58
N TYR A 322 -11.42 22.15 2.39
CA TYR A 322 -10.53 23.15 1.81
C TYR A 322 -11.04 23.77 0.51
N VAL A 323 -11.79 23.02 -0.32
CA VAL A 323 -12.27 23.51 -1.63
C VAL A 323 -13.71 23.97 -1.56
N GLU A 324 -14.61 23.17 -0.99
CA GLU A 324 -16.06 23.44 -0.95
C GLU A 324 -16.40 24.65 -0.07
N LYS A 325 -15.66 24.82 1.04
CA LYS A 325 -15.82 25.98 1.94
C LYS A 325 -15.32 27.29 1.34
N ASP A 326 -14.43 27.25 0.35
CA ASP A 326 -13.93 28.45 -0.32
C ASP A 326 -14.81 28.79 -1.53
N ALA A 327 -15.60 29.85 -1.41
CA ALA A 327 -16.53 30.27 -2.46
C ALA A 327 -15.85 30.64 -3.79
N ALA A 328 -14.58 31.06 -3.78
CA ALA A 328 -13.84 31.38 -5.00
C ALA A 328 -13.45 30.09 -5.74
N LEU A 329 -13.00 29.06 -5.02
CA LEU A 329 -12.59 27.78 -5.60
C LEU A 329 -13.80 26.91 -6.00
N ALA A 330 -14.83 26.83 -5.16
CA ALA A 330 -16.06 26.07 -5.44
C ALA A 330 -16.81 26.54 -6.71
N ARG A 331 -16.57 27.77 -7.15
CA ARG A 331 -17.11 28.32 -8.42
C ARG A 331 -16.28 27.98 -9.66
N ARG A 332 -15.05 27.48 -9.49
CA ARG A 332 -14.10 27.16 -10.57
C ARG A 332 -13.88 25.67 -10.74
N PHE A 333 -14.08 24.91 -9.67
CA PHE A 333 -13.95 23.46 -9.67
C PHE A 333 -15.29 22.73 -9.82
N GLN A 334 -15.25 21.55 -10.45
CA GLN A 334 -16.36 20.62 -10.57
C GLN A 334 -15.93 19.26 -10.00
N PRO A 335 -16.62 18.74 -8.97
CA PRO A 335 -16.31 17.42 -8.42
C PRO A 335 -16.65 16.31 -9.45
N VAL A 336 -15.76 15.33 -9.52
CA VAL A 336 -15.87 14.06 -10.26
C VAL A 336 -15.53 12.95 -9.27
N MET A 337 -16.52 12.16 -8.86
CA MET A 337 -16.31 11.08 -7.89
C MET A 337 -15.60 9.91 -8.57
N VAL A 338 -14.57 9.37 -7.92
CA VAL A 338 -13.83 8.19 -8.34
C VAL A 338 -13.98 7.15 -7.24
N THR A 339 -14.77 6.12 -7.53
CA THR A 339 -15.04 5.04 -6.58
C THR A 339 -13.98 3.94 -6.70
N GLU A 340 -13.78 3.22 -5.59
CA GLU A 340 -13.04 1.96 -5.59
C GLU A 340 -13.67 1.00 -6.62
N PRO A 341 -12.86 0.36 -7.49
CA PRO A 341 -13.36 -0.62 -8.44
C PRO A 341 -13.80 -1.90 -7.72
N THR A 342 -14.70 -2.67 -8.34
CA THR A 342 -15.09 -3.97 -7.81
C THR A 342 -13.94 -4.98 -7.90
N VAL A 343 -14.09 -6.14 -7.26
CA VAL A 343 -13.11 -7.24 -7.40
C VAL A 343 -12.99 -7.67 -8.87
N GLU A 344 -14.10 -7.76 -9.60
CA GLU A 344 -14.10 -8.14 -11.02
C GLU A 344 -13.42 -7.10 -11.91
N ASP A 345 -13.71 -5.81 -11.66
CA ASP A 345 -13.05 -4.71 -12.35
C ASP A 345 -11.54 -4.71 -12.04
N THR A 346 -11.17 -4.97 -10.80
CA THR A 346 -9.76 -5.05 -10.39
C THR A 346 -9.05 -6.21 -11.08
N VAL A 347 -9.67 -7.39 -11.20
CA VAL A 347 -9.09 -8.49 -11.98
C VAL A 347 -8.88 -8.07 -13.44
N SER A 348 -9.81 -7.31 -14.01
CA SER A 348 -9.67 -6.79 -15.38
C SER A 348 -8.52 -5.77 -15.51
N ILE A 349 -8.35 -4.90 -14.51
CA ILE A 349 -7.21 -3.98 -14.40
C ILE A 349 -5.90 -4.76 -14.30
N LEU A 350 -5.82 -5.74 -13.39
CA LEU A 350 -4.63 -6.59 -13.20
C LEU A 350 -4.28 -7.35 -14.48
N ARG A 351 -5.26 -7.88 -15.21
CA ARG A 351 -5.05 -8.53 -16.51
C ARG A 351 -4.47 -7.57 -17.55
N GLY A 352 -4.93 -6.32 -17.57
CA GLY A 352 -4.43 -5.32 -18.51
C GLY A 352 -2.98 -4.89 -18.25
N ILE A 353 -2.56 -4.84 -16.98
CA ILE A 353 -1.17 -4.49 -16.61
C ILE A 353 -0.24 -5.70 -16.47
N LYS A 354 -0.80 -6.92 -16.45
CA LYS A 354 -0.09 -8.18 -16.23
C LYS A 354 1.22 -8.28 -17.03
N GLU A 355 1.16 -8.05 -18.34
CA GLU A 355 2.31 -8.21 -19.23
C GLU A 355 3.46 -7.26 -18.88
N LYS A 356 3.17 -6.04 -18.42
CA LYS A 356 4.18 -5.06 -17.98
C LYS A 356 4.91 -5.53 -16.73
N TYR A 357 4.20 -6.09 -15.76
CA TYR A 357 4.79 -6.64 -14.53
C TYR A 357 5.58 -7.93 -14.80
N GLU A 358 5.08 -8.80 -15.67
CA GLU A 358 5.83 -9.99 -16.10
C GLU A 358 7.14 -9.61 -16.78
N LEU A 359 7.13 -8.58 -17.64
CA LEU A 359 8.32 -8.08 -18.31
C LEU A 359 9.32 -7.44 -17.34
N HIS A 360 8.82 -6.61 -16.42
CA HIS A 360 9.65 -5.92 -15.42
C HIS A 360 10.38 -6.90 -14.51
N HIS A 361 9.67 -7.88 -13.96
CA HIS A 361 10.24 -8.87 -13.03
C HIS A 361 10.86 -10.06 -13.74
N GLY A 362 10.55 -10.30 -15.01
CA GLY A 362 11.02 -11.49 -15.74
C GLY A 362 10.51 -12.79 -15.14
N VAL A 363 9.26 -12.80 -14.66
CA VAL A 363 8.54 -13.98 -14.16
C VAL A 363 7.14 -14.02 -14.76
N ARG A 364 6.51 -15.20 -14.80
CA ARG A 364 5.12 -15.33 -15.26
C ARG A 364 4.15 -15.06 -14.11
N ILE A 365 2.94 -14.59 -14.43
CA ILE A 365 1.87 -14.40 -13.45
C ILE A 365 0.64 -15.19 -13.91
N ALA A 366 0.21 -16.18 -13.15
CA ALA A 366 -0.97 -16.98 -13.49
C ALA A 366 -2.25 -16.14 -13.37
N ASP A 367 -3.25 -16.37 -14.22
CA ASP A 367 -4.53 -15.65 -14.12
C ASP A 367 -5.22 -15.89 -12.76
N ALA A 368 -5.10 -17.11 -12.23
CA ALA A 368 -5.59 -17.44 -10.89
C ALA A 368 -4.91 -16.62 -9.79
N ALA A 369 -3.64 -16.21 -9.97
CA ALA A 369 -2.97 -15.33 -9.03
C ALA A 369 -3.55 -13.90 -9.05
N LEU A 370 -3.97 -13.40 -10.22
CA LEU A 370 -4.65 -12.10 -10.33
C LEU A 370 -5.98 -12.10 -9.59
N VAL A 371 -6.78 -13.16 -9.77
CA VAL A 371 -8.03 -13.36 -9.03
C VAL A 371 -7.73 -13.41 -7.53
N SER A 372 -6.73 -14.19 -7.12
CA SER A 372 -6.31 -14.28 -5.72
C SER A 372 -5.86 -12.93 -5.16
N ALA A 373 -5.11 -12.13 -5.91
CA ALA A 373 -4.63 -10.81 -5.48
C ALA A 373 -5.79 -9.85 -5.21
N ALA A 374 -6.76 -9.79 -6.13
CA ALA A 374 -7.95 -8.96 -5.97
C ALA A 374 -8.84 -9.45 -4.81
N THR A 375 -9.13 -10.75 -4.73
CA THR A 375 -10.00 -11.32 -3.70
C THR A 375 -9.39 -11.25 -2.30
N LEU A 376 -8.13 -11.68 -2.13
CA LEU A 376 -7.48 -11.71 -0.82
C LEU A 376 -7.18 -10.30 -0.30
N SER A 377 -6.74 -9.37 -1.16
CA SER A 377 -6.55 -7.98 -0.74
C SER A 377 -7.86 -7.31 -0.33
N ASN A 378 -8.96 -7.56 -1.06
CA ASN A 378 -10.26 -7.03 -0.68
C ASN A 378 -10.76 -7.58 0.66
N ARG A 379 -10.48 -8.86 0.93
CA ARG A 379 -10.97 -9.55 2.14
C ARG A 379 -10.13 -9.24 3.38
N TYR A 380 -8.81 -9.22 3.26
CA TYR A 380 -7.90 -9.21 4.40
C TYR A 380 -7.14 -7.89 4.60
N ILE A 381 -7.10 -7.01 3.60
CA ILE A 381 -6.43 -5.70 3.67
C ILE A 381 -7.49 -4.60 3.59
N THR A 382 -7.99 -4.15 4.75
CA THR A 382 -9.15 -3.27 4.86
C THR A 382 -8.81 -1.78 5.00
N ASP A 383 -7.55 -1.44 5.25
CA ASP A 383 -7.04 -0.08 5.42
C ASP A 383 -6.56 0.56 4.10
N ARG A 384 -6.53 -0.21 3.02
CA ARG A 384 -6.18 0.22 1.66
C ARG A 384 -7.31 -0.09 0.68
N PHE A 385 -7.30 0.59 -0.46
CA PHE A 385 -8.34 0.50 -1.47
C PHE A 385 -7.83 -0.19 -2.74
N LEU A 386 -8.72 -0.88 -3.44
CA LEU A 386 -8.50 -1.36 -4.79
C LEU A 386 -8.40 -0.17 -5.77
N PRO A 387 -7.68 -0.33 -6.90
CA PRO A 387 -6.90 -1.51 -7.29
C PRO A 387 -5.49 -1.57 -6.65
N ASP A 388 -5.02 -0.48 -6.03
CA ASP A 388 -3.65 -0.33 -5.52
C ASP A 388 -3.14 -1.51 -4.69
N LYS A 389 -3.88 -1.91 -3.65
CA LYS A 389 -3.47 -3.03 -2.79
C LYS A 389 -3.34 -4.37 -3.54
N ALA A 390 -4.11 -4.58 -4.61
CA ALA A 390 -4.04 -5.82 -5.39
C ALA A 390 -2.87 -5.79 -6.37
N ILE A 391 -2.57 -4.63 -6.94
CA ILE A 391 -1.38 -4.40 -7.79
C ILE A 391 -0.12 -4.62 -6.95
N ASP A 392 -0.07 -4.07 -5.75
CA ASP A 392 1.07 -4.20 -4.83
C ASP A 392 1.31 -5.65 -4.39
N LEU A 393 0.24 -6.42 -4.10
CA LEU A 393 0.38 -7.86 -3.83
C LEU A 393 0.94 -8.63 -5.02
N MET A 394 0.46 -8.32 -6.23
CA MET A 394 0.96 -8.95 -7.46
C MET A 394 2.44 -8.60 -7.69
N ASP A 395 2.82 -7.34 -7.46
CA ASP A 395 4.18 -6.83 -7.60
C ASP A 395 5.15 -7.46 -6.59
N GLU A 396 4.80 -7.49 -5.30
CA GLU A 396 5.63 -8.10 -4.27
C GLU A 396 5.79 -9.60 -4.49
N ALA A 397 4.73 -10.30 -4.91
CA ALA A 397 4.81 -11.73 -5.21
C ALA A 397 5.70 -12.00 -6.43
N ALA A 398 5.63 -11.18 -7.48
CA ALA A 398 6.48 -11.29 -8.66
C ALA A 398 7.95 -11.00 -8.34
N SER A 399 8.23 -9.92 -7.59
CA SER A 399 9.57 -9.55 -7.13
C SER A 399 10.19 -10.64 -6.25
N ARG A 400 9.40 -11.22 -5.34
CA ARG A 400 9.85 -12.31 -4.48
C ARG A 400 10.18 -13.57 -5.28
N LEU A 401 9.33 -13.96 -6.22
CA LEU A 401 9.59 -15.09 -7.10
C LEU A 401 10.85 -14.86 -7.93
N ARG A 402 11.04 -13.63 -8.44
CA ARG A 402 12.25 -13.27 -9.17
C ARG A 402 13.52 -13.47 -8.36
N MET A 403 13.53 -13.06 -7.10
CA MET A 403 14.67 -13.29 -6.20
C MET A 403 14.96 -14.79 -6.01
N GLN A 404 13.92 -15.64 -5.95
CA GLN A 404 14.08 -17.10 -5.84
C GLN A 404 14.66 -17.71 -7.12
N VAL A 405 14.21 -17.25 -8.29
CA VAL A 405 14.72 -17.69 -9.61
C VAL A 405 16.18 -17.33 -9.82
N ASP A 406 16.59 -16.11 -9.43
CA ASP A 406 17.99 -15.66 -9.57
C ASP A 406 18.93 -16.30 -8.54
N SER A 407 18.38 -16.91 -7.48
CA SER A 407 19.14 -17.58 -6.42
C SER A 407 19.29 -19.07 -6.69
N LYS A 408 20.35 -19.67 -6.13
CA LYS A 408 20.47 -21.13 -6.13
C LYS A 408 19.32 -21.74 -5.30
N PRO A 409 18.68 -22.82 -5.77
CA PRO A 409 17.69 -23.55 -4.98
C PRO A 409 18.27 -23.97 -3.62
N GLU A 410 17.46 -23.96 -2.56
CA GLU A 410 17.94 -24.31 -1.21
C GLU A 410 18.55 -25.72 -1.15
N THR A 411 18.02 -26.65 -1.93
CA THR A 411 18.55 -28.01 -2.07
C THR A 411 19.96 -28.02 -2.66
N LEU A 412 20.21 -27.19 -3.68
CA LEU A 412 21.53 -27.05 -4.30
C LEU A 412 22.51 -26.33 -3.36
N ASP A 413 22.08 -25.26 -2.69
CA ASP A 413 22.94 -24.54 -1.75
C ASP A 413 23.32 -25.42 -0.53
N ALA A 414 22.38 -26.23 -0.02
CA ALA A 414 22.66 -27.19 1.05
C ALA A 414 23.67 -28.27 0.61
N LEU A 415 23.51 -28.79 -0.63
CA LEU A 415 24.41 -29.76 -1.21
C LEU A 415 25.82 -29.17 -1.40
N ASP A 416 25.93 -27.95 -1.93
CA ASP A 416 27.21 -27.25 -2.11
C ASP A 416 27.92 -26.99 -0.78
N ARG A 417 27.19 -26.61 0.27
CA ARG A 417 27.75 -26.45 1.63
C ARG A 417 28.25 -27.78 2.19
N GLN A 418 27.51 -28.87 1.97
CA GLN A 418 27.93 -30.20 2.41
C GLN A 418 29.20 -30.65 1.68
N ILE A 419 29.27 -30.44 0.37
CA ILE A 419 30.48 -30.71 -0.44
C ILE A 419 31.66 -29.92 0.10
N LEU A 420 31.49 -28.62 0.37
CA LEU A 420 32.56 -27.77 0.91
C LEU A 420 33.05 -28.27 2.27
N GLN A 421 32.14 -28.67 3.17
CA GLN A 421 32.50 -29.22 4.47
C GLN A 421 33.31 -30.53 4.32
N MET A 422 32.90 -31.41 3.43
CA MET A 422 33.60 -32.67 3.17
C MET A 422 34.95 -32.44 2.49
N GLN A 423 35.08 -31.46 1.60
CA GLN A 423 36.37 -31.08 1.00
C GLN A 423 37.36 -30.58 2.06
N ILE A 424 36.89 -29.82 3.06
CA ILE A 424 37.73 -29.39 4.19
C ILE A 424 38.15 -30.59 5.04
N GLU A 425 37.24 -31.53 5.32
CA GLU A 425 37.54 -32.78 6.04
C GLU A 425 38.55 -33.64 5.24
N GLU A 426 38.42 -33.71 3.91
CA GLU A 426 39.35 -34.41 3.02
C GLU A 426 40.78 -33.84 3.13
N GLU A 427 40.93 -32.52 3.06
CA GLU A 427 42.24 -31.85 3.16
C GLU A 427 42.87 -32.03 4.56
N ALA A 428 42.06 -32.07 5.61
CA ALA A 428 42.54 -32.36 6.96
C ALA A 428 43.02 -33.83 7.08
N LEU A 429 42.25 -34.79 6.58
CA LEU A 429 42.57 -36.22 6.64
C LEU A 429 43.78 -36.60 5.77
N LYS A 430 44.08 -35.85 4.70
CA LYS A 430 45.30 -36.03 3.89
C LYS A 430 46.60 -35.81 4.65
N LEU A 431 46.55 -35.09 5.78
CA LEU A 431 47.72 -34.79 6.63
C LEU A 431 47.98 -35.86 7.69
N GLU A 432 47.07 -36.83 7.85
CA GLU A 432 47.13 -37.86 8.88
C GLU A 432 47.68 -39.20 8.33
N ASP A 433 48.50 -39.88 9.12
CA ASP A 433 49.26 -41.06 8.67
C ASP A 433 48.66 -42.42 9.13
N ASP A 434 47.70 -42.40 10.06
CA ASP A 434 47.14 -43.61 10.65
C ASP A 434 46.16 -44.33 9.72
N THR A 435 46.01 -45.64 9.95
CA THR A 435 45.18 -46.50 9.10
C THR A 435 43.69 -46.16 9.15
N ALA A 436 43.18 -45.68 10.29
CA ALA A 436 41.76 -45.34 10.42
C ALA A 436 41.41 -44.06 9.63
N SER A 437 42.30 -43.06 9.65
CA SER A 437 42.16 -41.84 8.84
C SER A 437 42.22 -42.12 7.35
N LYS A 438 43.08 -43.04 6.91
CA LYS A 438 43.15 -43.48 5.49
C LYS A 438 41.88 -44.20 5.02
N ASP A 439 41.34 -45.11 5.83
CA ASP A 439 40.07 -45.79 5.52
C ASP A 439 38.87 -44.82 5.50
N ARG A 440 38.88 -43.82 6.39
CA ARG A 440 37.87 -42.74 6.41
C ARG A 440 37.99 -41.85 5.18
N LEU A 441 39.21 -41.49 4.79
CA LEU A 441 39.48 -40.67 3.61
C LEU A 441 38.97 -41.34 2.33
N GLU A 442 39.20 -42.64 2.13
CA GLU A 442 38.67 -43.36 0.95
C GLU A 442 37.14 -43.34 0.89
N LYS A 443 36.45 -43.56 2.02
CA LYS A 443 34.99 -43.49 2.08
C LYS A 443 34.48 -42.08 1.79
N LEU A 444 35.12 -41.08 2.39
CA LEU A 444 34.76 -39.68 2.24
C LEU A 444 34.97 -39.21 0.79
N GLN A 445 36.05 -39.60 0.13
CA GLN A 445 36.29 -39.29 -1.29
C GLN A 445 35.22 -39.90 -2.20
N LYS A 446 34.75 -41.12 -1.89
CA LYS A 446 33.67 -41.74 -2.64
C LYS A 446 32.34 -40.98 -2.46
N GLU A 447 31.95 -40.69 -1.22
CA GLU A 447 30.74 -39.91 -0.93
C GLU A 447 30.81 -38.49 -1.54
N LEU A 448 31.98 -37.87 -1.51
CA LEU A 448 32.22 -36.54 -2.08
C LEU A 448 32.07 -36.55 -3.60
N SER A 449 32.56 -37.60 -4.28
CA SER A 449 32.36 -37.79 -5.73
C SER A 449 30.87 -37.93 -6.07
N ASP A 450 30.12 -38.72 -5.30
CA ASP A 450 28.69 -38.93 -5.54
C ASP A 450 27.90 -37.60 -5.36
N LEU A 451 28.21 -36.82 -4.31
CA LEU A 451 27.57 -35.52 -4.07
C LEU A 451 27.96 -34.47 -5.11
N GLN A 452 29.22 -34.46 -5.57
CA GLN A 452 29.68 -33.57 -6.64
C GLN A 452 28.97 -33.84 -7.97
N GLU A 453 28.74 -35.11 -8.31
CA GLU A 453 27.97 -35.48 -9.51
C GLU A 453 26.52 -34.99 -9.41
N GLN A 454 25.87 -35.18 -8.25
CA GLN A 454 24.53 -34.67 -7.99
C GLN A 454 24.45 -33.13 -8.05
N SER A 455 25.43 -32.42 -7.49
CA SER A 455 25.49 -30.95 -7.55
C SER A 455 25.70 -30.46 -8.98
N ALA A 456 26.55 -31.14 -9.76
CA ALA A 456 26.78 -30.79 -11.16
C ALA A 456 25.52 -30.99 -12.01
N GLU A 457 24.80 -32.11 -11.84
CA GLU A 457 23.52 -32.37 -12.51
C GLU A 457 22.48 -31.30 -12.16
N MET A 458 22.31 -31.02 -10.87
CA MET A 458 21.36 -30.03 -10.36
C MET A 458 21.71 -28.60 -10.82
N THR A 459 22.99 -28.26 -10.85
CA THR A 459 23.49 -26.98 -11.36
C THR A 459 23.21 -26.84 -12.86
N ALA A 460 23.46 -27.89 -13.65
CA ALA A 460 23.21 -27.87 -15.10
C ALA A 460 21.72 -27.72 -15.41
N GLN A 461 20.85 -28.40 -14.65
CA GLN A 461 19.39 -28.24 -14.77
C GLN A 461 18.97 -26.80 -14.44
N TRP A 462 19.39 -26.26 -13.30
CA TRP A 462 19.07 -24.88 -12.90
C TRP A 462 19.58 -23.83 -13.91
N GLN A 463 20.80 -23.99 -14.43
CA GLN A 463 21.33 -23.09 -15.47
C GLN A 463 20.49 -23.16 -16.75
N SER A 464 20.08 -24.35 -17.18
CA SER A 464 19.22 -24.50 -18.36
C SER A 464 17.84 -23.86 -18.16
N GLU A 465 17.23 -24.02 -16.99
CA GLU A 465 15.95 -23.37 -16.64
C GLU A 465 16.09 -21.84 -16.66
N ARG A 466 17.13 -21.30 -16.03
CA ARG A 466 17.40 -19.86 -16.01
C ARG A 466 17.63 -19.27 -17.40
N ASP A 467 18.39 -19.97 -18.25
CA ASP A 467 18.69 -19.49 -19.61
C ASP A 467 17.42 -19.51 -20.50
N LYS A 468 16.50 -20.47 -20.30
CA LYS A 468 15.18 -20.48 -20.96
C LYS A 468 14.35 -19.26 -20.55
N LEU A 469 14.31 -18.93 -19.26
CA LEU A 469 13.59 -17.76 -18.75
C LEU A 469 14.16 -16.44 -19.29
N ALA A 470 15.48 -16.34 -19.38
CA ALA A 470 16.14 -15.19 -19.99
C ALA A 470 15.75 -15.01 -21.47
N SER A 471 15.75 -16.10 -22.24
CA SER A 471 15.30 -16.07 -23.64
C SER A 471 13.82 -15.67 -23.79
N ALA A 472 12.93 -16.15 -22.91
CA ALA A 472 11.52 -15.77 -22.93
C ALA A 472 11.32 -14.28 -22.60
N ARG A 473 12.12 -13.74 -21.68
CA ARG A 473 12.12 -12.31 -21.34
C ARG A 473 12.54 -11.45 -22.54
N ASP A 474 13.61 -11.82 -23.23
CA ASP A 474 14.10 -11.08 -24.41
C ASP A 474 13.04 -11.03 -25.52
N LEU A 475 12.29 -12.13 -25.71
CA LEU A 475 11.17 -12.19 -26.63
C LEU A 475 10.01 -11.28 -26.20
N LYS A 476 9.67 -11.25 -24.91
CA LYS A 476 8.65 -10.32 -24.37
C LYS A 476 9.04 -8.86 -24.55
N GLU A 477 10.31 -8.51 -24.34
CA GLU A 477 10.80 -7.13 -24.55
C GLU A 477 10.69 -6.71 -26.02
N GLN A 478 11.04 -7.61 -26.95
CA GLN A 478 10.87 -7.38 -28.38
C GLN A 478 9.40 -7.23 -28.76
N LEU A 479 8.52 -8.05 -28.17
CA LEU A 479 7.08 -7.99 -28.41
C LEU A 479 6.45 -6.69 -27.90
N ASP A 480 6.82 -6.23 -26.70
CA ASP A 480 6.34 -4.96 -26.13
C ASP A 480 6.77 -3.77 -26.99
N ARG A 481 8.04 -3.75 -27.42
CA ARG A 481 8.55 -2.74 -28.38
C ARG A 481 7.80 -2.79 -29.71
N ALA A 482 7.60 -3.97 -30.28
CA ALA A 482 6.87 -4.13 -31.54
C ALA A 482 5.42 -3.65 -31.44
N ARG A 483 4.74 -3.87 -30.30
CA ARG A 483 3.39 -3.38 -30.02
C ARG A 483 3.36 -1.86 -29.87
N ALA A 484 4.34 -1.27 -29.18
CA ALA A 484 4.48 0.19 -29.08
C ALA A 484 4.73 0.83 -30.46
N ASP A 485 5.66 0.28 -31.24
CA ASP A 485 5.97 0.70 -32.61
C ASP A 485 4.74 0.59 -33.52
N LEU A 486 3.90 -0.44 -33.34
CA LEU A 486 2.68 -0.60 -34.10
C LEU A 486 1.71 0.56 -33.84
N GLU A 487 1.51 0.93 -32.57
CA GLU A 487 0.64 2.05 -32.22
C GLU A 487 1.21 3.40 -32.70
N ILE A 488 2.53 3.57 -32.71
CA ILE A 488 3.18 4.74 -33.32
C ILE A 488 2.93 4.74 -34.84
N ALA A 489 3.18 3.63 -35.53
CA ALA A 489 3.01 3.53 -36.98
C ALA A 489 1.56 3.74 -37.45
N LYS A 490 0.58 3.23 -36.69
CA LYS A 490 -0.85 3.49 -36.93
C LYS A 490 -1.17 4.98 -36.84
N ARG A 491 -0.63 5.67 -35.82
CA ARG A 491 -0.85 7.11 -35.59
C ARG A 491 -0.19 7.98 -36.67
N GLU A 492 1.01 7.64 -37.10
CA GLU A 492 1.72 8.34 -38.19
C GLU A 492 1.09 8.08 -39.57
N GLY A 493 0.10 7.18 -39.67
CA GLY A 493 -0.48 6.77 -40.95
C GLY A 493 0.46 5.91 -41.80
N ASN A 494 1.54 5.37 -41.21
CA ASN A 494 2.47 4.47 -41.88
C ASN A 494 1.88 3.05 -41.97
N LEU A 495 0.87 2.89 -42.83
CA LEU A 495 0.13 1.64 -43.01
C LEU A 495 1.01 0.47 -43.44
N ALA A 496 2.12 0.74 -44.14
CA ALA A 496 3.06 -0.30 -44.55
C ALA A 496 3.78 -0.91 -43.33
N ARG A 497 4.36 -0.07 -42.46
CA ARG A 497 5.00 -0.52 -41.22
C ARG A 497 4.00 -1.14 -40.26
N ALA A 498 2.81 -0.57 -40.12
CA ALA A 498 1.76 -1.13 -39.28
C ALA A 498 1.31 -2.52 -39.77
N GLY A 499 1.23 -2.74 -41.08
CA GLY A 499 0.93 -4.05 -41.68
C GLY A 499 2.04 -5.08 -41.43
N GLU A 500 3.31 -4.70 -41.62
CA GLU A 500 4.48 -5.55 -41.33
C GLU A 500 4.50 -6.00 -39.85
N LEU A 501 4.28 -5.06 -38.93
CA LEU A 501 4.26 -5.33 -37.50
C LEU A 501 3.05 -6.22 -37.13
N SER A 502 1.85 -5.88 -37.59
CA SER A 502 0.61 -6.59 -37.20
C SER A 502 0.51 -8.02 -37.73
N TYR A 503 1.01 -8.27 -38.96
CA TYR A 503 0.80 -9.55 -39.66
C TYR A 503 2.08 -10.37 -39.85
N GLY A 504 3.25 -9.83 -39.50
CA GLY A 504 4.54 -10.53 -39.57
C GLY A 504 5.22 -10.59 -38.21
N VAL A 505 5.82 -9.47 -37.78
CA VAL A 505 6.73 -9.43 -36.62
C VAL A 505 6.04 -9.84 -35.31
N ILE A 506 4.88 -9.25 -35.01
CA ILE A 506 4.17 -9.54 -33.74
C ILE A 506 3.70 -11.00 -33.69
N PRO A 507 2.99 -11.55 -34.71
CA PRO A 507 2.61 -12.96 -34.71
C PRO A 507 3.79 -13.93 -34.62
N ASP A 508 4.92 -13.63 -35.26
CA ASP A 508 6.12 -14.47 -35.20
C ASP A 508 6.75 -14.45 -33.79
N LEU A 509 6.83 -13.28 -33.16
CA LEU A 509 7.30 -13.14 -31.77
C LEU A 509 6.37 -13.83 -30.77
N GLU A 510 5.04 -13.69 -30.94
CA GLU A 510 4.04 -14.38 -30.12
C GLU A 510 4.19 -15.90 -30.25
N LYS A 511 4.40 -16.41 -31.47
CA LYS A 511 4.63 -17.84 -31.70
C LYS A 511 5.92 -18.32 -31.03
N GLN A 512 7.02 -17.60 -31.19
CA GLN A 512 8.31 -17.92 -30.55
C GLN A 512 8.18 -17.91 -29.02
N LEU A 513 7.44 -16.95 -28.47
CA LEU A 513 7.19 -16.85 -27.03
C LEU A 513 6.37 -18.04 -26.53
N VAL A 514 5.30 -18.43 -27.24
CA VAL A 514 4.51 -19.62 -26.91
C VAL A 514 5.34 -20.89 -26.98
N ASP A 515 6.22 -21.03 -27.98
CA ASP A 515 7.11 -22.19 -28.10
C ASP A 515 8.16 -22.23 -26.96
N ALA A 516 8.62 -21.06 -26.49
CA ALA A 516 9.54 -20.94 -25.35
C ALA A 516 8.86 -21.20 -24.00
N GLU A 517 7.61 -20.74 -23.81
CA GLU A 517 6.82 -20.96 -22.58
C GLU A 517 6.09 -22.34 -22.56
N GLY A 518 5.90 -22.97 -23.71
CA GLY A 518 4.98 -24.10 -23.93
C GLY A 518 5.41 -25.47 -23.41
N ARG A 519 6.40 -25.56 -22.54
CA ARG A 519 6.80 -26.81 -21.88
C ARG A 519 6.62 -26.70 -20.37
N GLU A 520 5.40 -26.85 -19.89
CA GLU A 520 5.16 -27.19 -18.47
C GLU A 520 5.68 -28.61 -18.22
N GLU A 521 6.99 -28.75 -18.03
CA GLU A 521 7.60 -29.99 -17.56
C GLU A 521 7.33 -30.15 -16.05
N LYS A 522 6.66 -31.23 -15.67
CA LYS A 522 6.59 -31.64 -14.26
C LYS A 522 8.01 -31.94 -13.78
N GLY A 523 8.50 -31.19 -12.79
CA GLY A 523 9.83 -31.41 -12.19
C GLY A 523 10.78 -30.21 -12.22
N LEU A 524 10.29 -28.99 -12.49
CA LEU A 524 11.07 -27.74 -12.37
C LEU A 524 11.68 -27.60 -10.97
N MET A 525 12.94 -27.14 -10.90
CA MET A 525 13.62 -26.88 -9.63
C MET A 525 13.17 -25.58 -8.96
N VAL A 526 12.65 -24.63 -9.76
CA VAL A 526 12.12 -23.35 -9.27
C VAL A 526 10.75 -23.09 -9.88
N GLU A 527 9.83 -22.54 -9.08
CA GLU A 527 8.55 -22.07 -9.62
C GLU A 527 8.77 -20.86 -10.55
N GLU A 528 8.32 -20.96 -11.80
CA GLU A 528 8.52 -19.91 -12.82
C GLU A 528 7.35 -18.91 -12.90
N ALA A 529 6.27 -19.19 -12.18
CA ALA A 529 5.03 -18.41 -12.23
C ALA A 529 4.47 -18.09 -10.86
N VAL A 530 4.05 -16.85 -10.66
CA VAL A 530 3.26 -16.43 -9.50
C VAL A 530 1.91 -17.13 -9.56
N ARG A 531 1.60 -17.91 -8.53
CA ARG A 531 0.35 -18.65 -8.33
C ARG A 531 -0.38 -18.09 -7.09
N PRO A 532 -1.63 -18.53 -6.82
CA PRO A 532 -2.37 -18.11 -5.63
C PRO A 532 -1.59 -18.30 -4.32
N ALA A 533 -0.72 -19.32 -4.23
CA ALA A 533 0.11 -19.57 -3.05
C ALA A 533 1.06 -18.41 -2.74
N GLN A 534 1.80 -17.89 -3.73
CA GLN A 534 2.72 -16.76 -3.53
C GLN A 534 1.98 -15.49 -3.12
N ILE A 535 0.79 -15.25 -3.68
CA ILE A 535 -0.05 -14.12 -3.25
C ILE A 535 -0.45 -14.30 -1.78
N ALA A 536 -0.95 -15.49 -1.41
CA ALA A 536 -1.35 -15.77 -0.04
C ALA A 536 -0.16 -15.66 0.95
N GLU A 537 1.06 -16.04 0.55
CA GLU A 537 2.26 -15.86 1.39
C GLU A 537 2.58 -14.39 1.67
N VAL A 538 2.38 -13.51 0.69
CA VAL A 538 2.54 -12.06 0.88
C VAL A 538 1.47 -11.55 1.84
N VAL A 539 0.20 -11.94 1.64
CA VAL A 539 -0.90 -11.55 2.54
C VAL A 539 -0.68 -12.09 3.96
N GLU A 540 -0.19 -13.33 4.11
CA GLU A 540 0.17 -13.91 5.41
C GLU A 540 1.23 -13.06 6.11
N ARG A 541 2.25 -12.58 5.39
CA ARG A 541 3.28 -11.71 5.96
C ARG A 541 2.71 -10.36 6.41
N TRP A 542 1.79 -9.78 5.64
CA TRP A 542 1.19 -8.48 5.96
C TRP A 542 0.17 -8.57 7.11
N THR A 543 -0.57 -9.68 7.20
CA THR A 543 -1.75 -9.80 8.09
C THR A 543 -1.54 -10.78 9.26
N GLY A 544 -0.55 -11.66 9.17
CA GLY A 544 -0.31 -12.77 10.11
C GLY A 544 -1.28 -13.95 9.96
N ILE A 545 -2.19 -13.93 8.99
CA ILE A 545 -3.17 -14.99 8.77
C ILE A 545 -2.51 -16.12 7.93
N PRO A 546 -2.53 -17.39 8.38
CA PRO A 546 -1.86 -18.47 7.66
C PRO A 546 -2.37 -18.71 6.24
N THR A 547 -1.45 -18.89 5.28
CA THR A 547 -1.69 -19.29 3.89
C THR A 547 -2.64 -20.47 3.75
N THR A 548 -2.45 -21.50 4.58
CA THR A 548 -3.31 -22.70 4.61
C THR A 548 -4.78 -22.38 4.84
N LYS A 549 -5.09 -21.33 5.62
CA LYS A 549 -6.48 -20.88 5.85
C LYS A 549 -7.03 -20.06 4.70
N MET A 550 -6.19 -19.30 4.00
CA MET A 550 -6.60 -18.47 2.85
C MET A 550 -6.87 -19.29 1.59
N LEU A 551 -6.10 -20.35 1.38
CA LEU A 551 -6.18 -21.23 0.21
C LEU A 551 -7.23 -22.34 0.37
N GLU A 552 -7.80 -22.51 1.56
CA GLU A 552 -8.89 -23.47 1.79
C GLU A 552 -10.14 -23.06 0.99
N GLY A 553 -10.69 -23.99 0.21
CA GLY A 553 -11.91 -23.73 -0.55
C GLY A 553 -13.07 -23.38 0.37
N GLU A 554 -13.70 -22.22 0.14
CA GLU A 554 -14.78 -21.69 0.99
C GLU A 554 -15.92 -22.71 1.17
N ARG A 555 -16.22 -23.50 0.15
CA ARG A 555 -17.22 -24.57 0.20
C ARG A 555 -16.86 -25.67 1.21
N GLU A 556 -15.65 -26.21 1.16
CA GLU A 556 -15.23 -27.29 2.06
C GLU A 556 -15.12 -26.79 3.50
N LYS A 557 -14.65 -25.56 3.68
CA LYS A 557 -14.63 -24.87 4.97
C LYS A 557 -16.04 -24.83 5.56
N LEU A 558 -17.02 -24.25 4.83
CA LEU A 558 -18.40 -24.09 5.31
C LEU A 558 -19.15 -25.40 5.56
N LEU A 559 -18.80 -26.48 4.87
CA LEU A 559 -19.40 -27.81 5.10
C LEU A 559 -18.95 -28.45 6.42
N ARG A 560 -17.81 -28.04 6.97
CA ARG A 560 -17.27 -28.51 8.27
C ARG A 560 -17.49 -27.52 9.40
N MET A 561 -18.34 -26.51 9.18
CA MET A 561 -18.53 -25.40 10.13
C MET A 561 -18.98 -25.88 11.51
N GLU A 562 -19.96 -26.79 11.58
CA GLU A 562 -20.44 -27.31 12.87
C GLU A 562 -19.32 -28.02 13.65
N ASP A 563 -18.54 -28.88 12.98
CA ASP A 563 -17.44 -29.62 13.60
C ASP A 563 -16.37 -28.67 14.17
N GLU A 564 -15.99 -27.65 13.38
CA GLU A 564 -15.00 -26.65 13.80
C GLU A 564 -15.51 -25.77 14.94
N LEU A 565 -16.80 -25.39 14.93
CA LEU A 565 -17.40 -24.64 16.04
C LEU A 565 -17.48 -25.50 17.32
N HIS A 566 -17.80 -26.79 17.19
CA HIS A 566 -17.87 -27.71 18.33
C HIS A 566 -16.53 -28.01 19.00
N ARG A 567 -15.39 -27.78 18.32
CA ARG A 567 -14.07 -27.81 18.97
C ARG A 567 -13.91 -26.77 20.07
N ARG A 568 -14.77 -25.74 20.08
CA ARG A 568 -14.74 -24.64 21.05
C ARG A 568 -16.03 -24.50 21.86
N VAL A 569 -17.15 -24.85 21.27
CA VAL A 569 -18.47 -24.73 21.88
C VAL A 569 -18.96 -26.12 22.24
N ILE A 570 -18.89 -26.43 23.53
CA ILE A 570 -19.40 -27.69 24.05
C ILE A 570 -20.92 -27.60 24.23
N GLY A 571 -21.62 -28.64 23.78
CA GLY A 571 -23.07 -28.68 23.72
C GLY A 571 -23.65 -27.66 22.72
N GLN A 572 -24.86 -27.17 22.99
CA GLN A 572 -25.54 -26.15 22.19
C GLN A 572 -25.72 -26.50 20.70
N ASN A 573 -25.89 -27.79 20.39
CA ASN A 573 -25.99 -28.32 19.02
C ASN A 573 -27.02 -27.57 18.16
N ALA A 574 -28.18 -27.23 18.75
CA ALA A 574 -29.22 -26.47 18.06
C ALA A 574 -28.75 -25.07 17.66
N ALA A 575 -28.03 -24.37 18.55
CA ALA A 575 -27.50 -23.03 18.28
C ALA A 575 -26.40 -23.06 17.21
N VAL A 576 -25.48 -24.02 17.29
CA VAL A 576 -24.40 -24.20 16.31
C VAL A 576 -24.99 -24.50 14.92
N THR A 577 -25.95 -25.43 14.86
CA THR A 577 -26.61 -25.82 13.60
C THR A 577 -27.38 -24.65 12.97
N ALA A 578 -28.12 -23.89 13.77
CA ALA A 578 -28.85 -22.70 13.34
C ALA A 578 -27.94 -21.66 12.68
N VAL A 579 -26.85 -21.29 13.37
CA VAL A 579 -25.87 -20.32 12.87
C VAL A 579 -25.19 -20.84 11.61
N ALA A 580 -24.74 -22.10 11.59
CA ALA A 580 -24.09 -22.70 10.43
C ALA A 580 -25.01 -22.73 9.20
N ASN A 581 -26.29 -23.07 9.38
CA ASN A 581 -27.27 -23.06 8.29
C ASN A 581 -27.51 -21.66 7.74
N ALA A 582 -27.71 -20.66 8.59
CA ALA A 582 -27.91 -19.28 8.15
C ALA A 582 -26.71 -18.73 7.36
N VAL A 583 -25.49 -18.98 7.85
CA VAL A 583 -24.26 -18.58 7.15
C VAL A 583 -24.13 -19.29 5.81
N ARG A 584 -24.42 -20.60 5.74
CA ARG A 584 -24.42 -21.34 4.47
C ARG A 584 -25.44 -20.79 3.48
N ARG A 585 -26.65 -20.41 3.93
CA ARG A 585 -27.66 -19.76 3.07
C ARG A 585 -27.15 -18.44 2.51
N ALA A 586 -26.54 -17.60 3.35
CA ALA A 586 -25.97 -16.32 2.91
C ALA A 586 -24.84 -16.51 1.89
N ARG A 587 -23.90 -17.43 2.15
CA ARG A 587 -22.76 -17.71 1.27
C ARG A 587 -23.16 -18.41 -0.03
N ALA A 588 -24.27 -19.13 -0.04
CA ALA A 588 -24.85 -19.70 -1.25
C ALA A 588 -25.64 -18.68 -2.09
N GLY A 589 -25.72 -17.41 -1.67
CA GLY A 589 -26.51 -16.38 -2.35
C GLY A 589 -28.03 -16.61 -2.28
N LEU A 590 -28.48 -17.37 -1.28
CA LEU A 590 -29.91 -17.69 -1.09
C LEU A 590 -30.62 -16.72 -0.13
N ASN A 591 -29.86 -15.83 0.53
CA ASN A 591 -30.41 -14.73 1.33
C ASN A 591 -30.56 -13.46 0.48
N ASP A 592 -31.36 -12.51 0.98
CA ASP A 592 -31.46 -11.16 0.40
C ASP A 592 -30.11 -10.43 0.49
N GLU A 593 -29.60 -9.95 -0.65
CA GLU A 593 -28.33 -9.22 -0.77
C GLU A 593 -28.33 -7.86 -0.04
N ASN A 594 -29.50 -7.36 0.36
CA ASN A 594 -29.63 -6.15 1.15
C ASN A 594 -29.67 -6.40 2.65
N ARG A 595 -29.43 -7.64 3.13
CA ARG A 595 -29.42 -7.94 4.55
C ARG A 595 -28.03 -8.38 5.02
N PRO A 596 -27.72 -8.28 6.33
CA PRO A 596 -26.49 -8.85 6.89
C PRO A 596 -26.38 -10.36 6.61
N LEU A 597 -25.18 -10.93 6.74
CA LEU A 597 -24.92 -12.37 6.53
C LEU A 597 -25.80 -13.28 7.41
N GLY A 598 -26.23 -12.76 8.56
CA GLY A 598 -27.16 -13.43 9.45
C GLY A 598 -27.43 -12.57 10.67
N SER A 599 -28.62 -12.71 11.22
CA SER A 599 -29.10 -11.97 12.38
C SER A 599 -29.76 -12.89 13.40
N PHE A 600 -29.22 -12.90 14.62
CA PHE A 600 -29.64 -13.87 15.64
C PHE A 600 -29.93 -13.21 16.98
N LEU A 601 -30.98 -13.68 17.67
CA LEU A 601 -31.20 -13.39 19.08
C LEU A 601 -30.90 -14.64 19.92
N PHE A 602 -29.82 -14.60 20.67
CA PHE A 602 -29.36 -15.63 21.58
C PHE A 602 -29.98 -15.44 22.97
N LEU A 603 -30.87 -16.36 23.34
CA LEU A 603 -31.59 -16.38 24.60
C LEU A 603 -31.04 -17.48 25.50
N GLY A 604 -30.98 -17.26 26.81
CA GLY A 604 -30.64 -18.31 27.78
C GLY A 604 -29.82 -17.81 28.96
N PRO A 605 -29.47 -18.69 29.91
CA PRO A 605 -28.74 -18.31 31.12
C PRO A 605 -27.34 -17.74 30.84
N THR A 606 -26.75 -17.05 31.81
CA THR A 606 -25.36 -16.60 31.69
C THR A 606 -24.41 -17.80 31.80
N GLY A 607 -23.29 -17.77 31.07
CA GLY A 607 -22.23 -18.78 31.22
C GLY A 607 -22.46 -20.11 30.48
N VAL A 608 -23.46 -20.19 29.61
CA VAL A 608 -23.78 -21.40 28.81
C VAL A 608 -23.14 -21.44 27.42
N GLY A 609 -22.44 -20.37 27.00
CA GLY A 609 -21.69 -20.35 25.74
C GLY A 609 -22.13 -19.33 24.69
N LYS A 610 -23.12 -18.45 24.95
CA LYS A 610 -23.60 -17.41 24.00
C LYS A 610 -22.46 -16.60 23.37
N THR A 611 -21.62 -15.97 24.21
CA THR A 611 -20.47 -15.17 23.75
C THR A 611 -19.34 -16.04 23.18
N GLU A 612 -19.19 -17.29 23.62
CA GLU A 612 -18.15 -18.17 23.09
C GLU A 612 -18.50 -18.63 21.67
N LEU A 613 -19.77 -18.93 21.38
CA LEU A 613 -20.23 -19.19 20.02
C LEU A 613 -19.98 -18.00 19.10
N THR A 614 -20.27 -16.77 19.56
CA THR A 614 -19.97 -15.55 18.81
C THR A 614 -18.48 -15.45 18.44
N LYS A 615 -17.57 -15.72 19.39
CA LYS A 615 -16.12 -15.70 19.14
C LYS A 615 -15.66 -16.84 18.24
N ALA A 616 -16.21 -18.03 18.42
CA ALA A 616 -15.91 -19.18 17.58
C ALA A 616 -16.32 -18.92 16.12
N VAL A 617 -17.49 -18.31 15.92
CA VAL A 617 -17.98 -17.91 14.59
C VAL A 617 -17.12 -16.81 13.98
N ALA A 618 -16.71 -15.80 14.76
CA ALA A 618 -15.78 -14.76 14.29
C ALA A 618 -14.45 -15.37 13.82
N GLY A 619 -13.84 -16.22 14.66
CA GLY A 619 -12.59 -16.91 14.33
C GLY A 619 -12.71 -17.89 13.16
N PHE A 620 -13.88 -18.46 12.92
CA PHE A 620 -14.12 -19.37 11.81
C PHE A 620 -14.38 -18.63 10.48
N LEU A 621 -15.26 -17.62 10.47
CA LEU A 621 -15.64 -16.92 9.25
C LEU A 621 -14.62 -15.90 8.78
N PHE A 622 -14.01 -15.20 9.73
CA PHE A 622 -13.11 -14.07 9.47
C PHE A 622 -11.65 -14.39 9.81
N ASP A 623 -11.35 -15.64 10.14
CA ASP A 623 -10.02 -16.14 10.49
C ASP A 623 -9.36 -15.42 11.69
N ASP A 624 -10.14 -14.63 12.44
CA ASP A 624 -9.72 -13.80 13.56
C ASP A 624 -10.83 -13.70 14.63
N GLU A 625 -10.55 -14.14 15.86
CA GLU A 625 -11.50 -14.03 16.99
C GLU A 625 -11.76 -12.58 17.42
N HIS A 626 -10.85 -11.66 17.08
CA HIS A 626 -10.97 -10.24 17.29
C HIS A 626 -11.71 -9.52 16.16
N ALA A 627 -12.15 -10.26 15.11
CA ALA A 627 -13.12 -9.79 14.12
C ALA A 627 -14.53 -9.73 14.70
N MET A 628 -14.64 -9.10 15.87
CA MET A 628 -15.90 -8.91 16.58
C MET A 628 -15.88 -7.57 17.30
N VAL A 629 -16.89 -6.75 17.07
CA VAL A 629 -17.19 -5.59 17.90
C VAL A 629 -18.23 -6.00 18.93
N ARG A 630 -17.94 -5.77 20.21
CA ARG A 630 -18.88 -5.99 21.31
C ARG A 630 -19.39 -4.67 21.84
N ILE A 631 -20.71 -4.51 21.85
CA ILE A 631 -21.39 -3.32 22.35
C ILE A 631 -22.29 -3.73 23.51
N ASP A 632 -21.98 -3.23 24.71
CA ASP A 632 -22.77 -3.45 25.91
C ASP A 632 -23.99 -2.52 25.91
N MET A 633 -25.19 -3.09 25.82
CA MET A 633 -26.43 -2.32 25.74
C MET A 633 -26.82 -1.66 27.08
N SER A 634 -26.16 -2.02 28.19
CA SER A 634 -26.29 -1.29 29.45
C SER A 634 -25.77 0.15 29.35
N GLU A 635 -24.83 0.45 28.44
CA GLU A 635 -24.38 1.84 28.20
C GLU A 635 -25.39 2.66 27.39
N PHE A 636 -26.38 2.00 26.77
CA PHE A 636 -27.36 2.58 25.86
C PHE A 636 -28.79 2.59 26.42
N MET A 637 -28.92 2.59 27.75
CA MET A 637 -30.20 2.66 28.46
C MET A 637 -30.91 4.01 28.32
N GLU A 638 -30.15 5.09 28.12
CA GLU A 638 -30.66 6.45 28.05
C GLU A 638 -30.82 6.94 26.62
N LYS A 639 -31.84 7.76 26.36
CA LYS A 639 -32.14 8.22 24.99
C LYS A 639 -30.98 8.94 24.30
N HIS A 640 -30.18 9.71 25.03
CA HIS A 640 -29.10 10.51 24.44
C HIS A 640 -27.84 9.69 24.15
N SER A 641 -27.64 8.52 24.78
CA SER A 641 -26.50 7.66 24.46
C SER A 641 -26.69 6.92 23.12
N VAL A 642 -27.92 6.81 22.61
CA VAL A 642 -28.20 6.27 21.26
C VAL A 642 -27.46 7.06 20.17
N ALA A 643 -27.31 8.38 20.33
CA ALA A 643 -26.55 9.20 19.40
C ALA A 643 -25.05 8.82 19.36
N ARG A 644 -24.48 8.30 20.45
CA ARG A 644 -23.08 7.79 20.45
C ARG A 644 -22.92 6.51 19.65
N LEU A 645 -24.00 5.74 19.45
CA LEU A 645 -23.95 4.50 18.66
C LEU A 645 -23.72 4.80 17.18
N ILE A 646 -24.43 5.79 16.64
CA ILE A 646 -24.41 6.18 15.21
C ILE A 646 -23.53 7.39 14.89
N GLY A 647 -23.21 8.21 15.90
CA GLY A 647 -22.48 9.47 15.76
C GLY A 647 -23.40 10.67 16.03
N ALA A 648 -22.89 11.66 16.77
CA ALA A 648 -23.68 12.84 17.10
C ALA A 648 -23.97 13.68 15.84
N PRO A 649 -25.16 14.28 15.71
CA PRO A 649 -25.48 15.18 14.59
C PRO A 649 -24.72 16.53 14.71
N PRO A 650 -24.63 17.32 13.63
CA PRO A 650 -23.95 18.62 13.63
C PRO A 650 -24.45 19.53 14.77
N GLY A 651 -23.52 20.06 15.57
CA GLY A 651 -23.83 20.98 16.67
C GLY A 651 -23.90 20.35 18.07
N TYR A 652 -23.63 19.06 18.20
CA TYR A 652 -23.55 18.34 19.49
C TYR A 652 -22.11 17.94 19.84
N VAL A 653 -21.80 17.82 21.14
CA VAL A 653 -20.49 17.36 21.64
C VAL A 653 -20.23 15.93 21.15
N GLY A 654 -19.07 15.69 20.56
CA GLY A 654 -18.71 14.39 19.94
C GLY A 654 -19.04 14.27 18.44
N TYR A 655 -19.44 15.37 17.78
CA TYR A 655 -19.70 15.39 16.33
C TYR A 655 -18.52 14.89 15.48
N ASP A 656 -17.29 15.17 15.91
CA ASP A 656 -16.07 14.80 15.17
C ASP A 656 -15.58 13.36 15.46
N GLU A 657 -16.18 12.64 16.43
CA GLU A 657 -15.68 11.34 16.90
C GLU A 657 -16.32 10.12 16.20
N GLY A 658 -17.34 10.32 15.36
CA GLY A 658 -18.08 9.23 14.71
C GLY A 658 -18.90 8.38 15.70
N GLY A 659 -19.69 7.43 15.19
CA GLY A 659 -20.45 6.51 16.04
C GLY A 659 -19.68 5.26 16.41
N VAL A 660 -19.87 4.74 17.63
CA VAL A 660 -19.19 3.51 18.09
C VAL A 660 -19.48 2.33 17.15
N LEU A 661 -20.72 2.18 16.69
CA LEU A 661 -21.11 1.12 15.76
C LEU A 661 -20.70 1.43 14.32
N THR A 662 -21.01 2.63 13.84
CA THR A 662 -20.76 3.03 12.44
C THR A 662 -19.27 3.09 12.11
N GLU A 663 -18.42 3.59 13.01
CA GLU A 663 -16.96 3.58 12.81
C GLU A 663 -16.37 2.18 12.88
N ALA A 664 -16.83 1.34 13.82
CA ALA A 664 -16.33 -0.02 13.96
C ALA A 664 -16.58 -0.83 12.68
N VAL A 665 -17.79 -0.73 12.11
CA VAL A 665 -18.15 -1.44 10.88
C VAL A 665 -17.51 -0.81 9.65
N ARG A 666 -17.41 0.51 9.55
CA ARG A 666 -16.70 1.18 8.44
C ARG A 666 -15.23 0.74 8.37
N ARG A 667 -14.54 0.64 9.51
CA ARG A 667 -13.13 0.24 9.57
C ARG A 667 -12.93 -1.24 9.28
N ARG A 668 -13.91 -2.09 9.63
CA ARG A 668 -13.85 -3.53 9.42
C ARG A 668 -15.22 -4.08 8.99
N PRO A 669 -15.55 -4.07 7.69
CA PRO A 669 -16.86 -4.52 7.21
C PRO A 669 -17.13 -6.01 7.47
N TYR A 670 -16.07 -6.83 7.48
CA TYR A 670 -16.13 -8.27 7.75
C TYR A 670 -15.91 -8.57 9.23
N GLN A 671 -16.98 -8.57 10.01
CA GLN A 671 -16.91 -8.88 11.44
C GLN A 671 -18.25 -9.36 12.01
N VAL A 672 -18.19 -9.89 13.23
CA VAL A 672 -19.37 -10.15 14.05
C VAL A 672 -19.70 -8.90 14.88
N VAL A 673 -20.95 -8.43 14.86
CA VAL A 673 -21.43 -7.34 15.71
C VAL A 673 -22.25 -7.95 16.85
N LEU A 674 -21.70 -7.92 18.06
CA LEU A 674 -22.32 -8.48 19.26
C LEU A 674 -22.97 -7.36 20.09
N PHE A 675 -24.30 -7.39 20.18
CA PHE A 675 -25.09 -6.57 21.11
C PHE A 675 -25.36 -7.36 22.38
N ASP A 676 -24.63 -7.06 23.45
CA ASP A 676 -24.72 -7.79 24.73
C ASP A 676 -25.82 -7.17 25.61
N GLU A 677 -26.63 -8.02 26.28
CA GLU A 677 -27.72 -7.62 27.18
C GLU A 677 -28.77 -6.67 26.55
N VAL A 678 -29.24 -7.02 25.34
CA VAL A 678 -30.09 -6.14 24.52
C VAL A 678 -31.43 -5.76 25.19
N GLU A 679 -31.91 -6.53 26.16
CA GLU A 679 -33.09 -6.19 26.96
C GLU A 679 -32.96 -4.90 27.79
N LYS A 680 -31.74 -4.40 27.98
CA LYS A 680 -31.49 -3.15 28.71
C LYS A 680 -31.48 -1.92 27.79
N ALA A 681 -31.40 -2.12 26.47
CA ALA A 681 -31.28 -1.03 25.52
C ALA A 681 -32.51 -0.11 25.53
N HIS A 682 -32.28 1.19 25.31
CA HIS A 682 -33.37 2.13 25.06
C HIS A 682 -34.15 1.74 23.78
N PRO A 683 -35.50 1.88 23.73
CA PRO A 683 -36.29 1.51 22.56
C PRO A 683 -35.84 2.10 21.21
N ASP A 684 -35.26 3.30 21.22
CA ASP A 684 -34.76 3.98 20.01
C ASP A 684 -33.58 3.24 19.36
N VAL A 685 -32.84 2.41 20.09
CA VAL A 685 -31.77 1.55 19.54
C VAL A 685 -32.36 0.55 18.53
N PHE A 686 -33.54 -0.01 18.80
CA PHE A 686 -34.16 -0.98 17.90
C PHE A 686 -34.58 -0.36 16.56
N ASN A 687 -34.87 0.93 16.51
CA ASN A 687 -35.15 1.62 15.24
C ASN A 687 -33.90 1.68 14.36
N VAL A 688 -32.73 1.92 14.97
CA VAL A 688 -31.43 1.88 14.29
C VAL A 688 -31.14 0.47 13.79
N LEU A 689 -31.37 -0.55 14.64
CA LEU A 689 -31.13 -1.94 14.27
C LEU A 689 -32.09 -2.43 13.19
N LEU A 690 -33.35 -2.00 13.19
CA LEU A 690 -34.31 -2.33 12.13
C LEU A 690 -33.80 -1.88 10.76
N GLN A 691 -33.25 -0.67 10.66
CA GLN A 691 -32.64 -0.19 9.42
C GLN A 691 -31.49 -1.09 8.95
N VAL A 692 -30.61 -1.50 9.87
CA VAL A 692 -29.50 -2.42 9.57
C VAL A 692 -30.02 -3.79 9.12
N LEU A 693 -31.05 -4.33 9.77
CA LEU A 693 -31.60 -5.66 9.48
C LEU A 693 -32.42 -5.71 8.18
N ASP A 694 -32.96 -4.57 7.74
CA ASP A 694 -33.78 -4.44 6.53
C ASP A 694 -32.96 -4.04 5.30
N ASP A 695 -32.13 -3.00 5.41
CA ASP A 695 -31.42 -2.40 4.29
C ASP A 695 -29.93 -2.77 4.25
N GLY A 696 -29.42 -3.41 5.31
CA GLY A 696 -28.00 -3.80 5.40
C GLY A 696 -27.07 -2.58 5.41
N MET A 697 -27.61 -1.39 5.66
CA MET A 697 -26.94 -0.10 5.54
C MET A 697 -27.39 0.79 6.69
N LEU A 698 -26.47 1.60 7.22
CA LEU A 698 -26.78 2.57 8.26
C LEU A 698 -26.16 3.92 7.94
N THR A 699 -26.95 4.97 8.03
CA THR A 699 -26.46 6.34 7.85
C THR A 699 -26.03 6.91 9.20
N ASP A 700 -24.78 7.36 9.30
CA ASP A 700 -24.21 7.96 10.50
C ASP A 700 -24.72 9.41 10.72
N GLY A 701 -24.38 10.00 11.87
CA GLY A 701 -24.75 11.38 12.22
C GLY A 701 -24.18 12.46 11.28
N GLN A 702 -23.21 12.12 10.43
CA GLN A 702 -22.57 12.99 9.44
C GLN A 702 -23.16 12.80 8.02
N GLY A 703 -24.13 11.89 7.86
CA GLY A 703 -24.76 11.58 6.58
C GLY A 703 -23.95 10.61 5.71
N ARG A 704 -22.96 9.90 6.25
CA ARG A 704 -22.22 8.85 5.55
C ARG A 704 -22.96 7.52 5.72
N THR A 705 -23.08 6.76 4.66
CA THR A 705 -23.69 5.42 4.68
C THR A 705 -22.63 4.36 4.95
N VAL A 706 -22.89 3.47 5.91
CA VAL A 706 -22.02 2.36 6.32
C VAL A 706 -22.68 1.05 5.95
N ASP A 707 -21.92 0.15 5.33
CA ASP A 707 -22.39 -1.16 4.85
C ASP A 707 -22.25 -2.26 5.91
N PHE A 708 -23.35 -2.96 6.20
CA PHE A 708 -23.47 -4.07 7.15
C PHE A 708 -23.72 -5.42 6.47
N LYS A 709 -23.80 -5.49 5.14
CA LYS A 709 -24.10 -6.72 4.39
C LYS A 709 -23.09 -7.83 4.64
N GLN A 710 -21.84 -7.47 4.95
CA GLN A 710 -20.75 -8.41 5.28
C GLN A 710 -20.61 -8.70 6.78
N THR A 711 -21.56 -8.24 7.60
CA THR A 711 -21.53 -8.45 9.06
C THR A 711 -22.44 -9.60 9.49
N LEU A 712 -22.11 -10.22 10.62
CA LEU A 712 -22.99 -11.14 11.33
C LEU A 712 -23.52 -10.44 12.58
N ILE A 713 -24.82 -10.25 12.70
CA ILE A 713 -25.44 -9.56 13.83
C ILE A 713 -25.89 -10.58 14.87
N ILE A 714 -25.32 -10.52 16.07
CA ILE A 714 -25.72 -11.36 17.19
C ILE A 714 -26.16 -10.47 18.35
N LEU A 715 -27.36 -10.70 18.84
CA LEU A 715 -27.90 -10.07 20.03
C LEU A 715 -27.99 -11.12 21.14
N THR A 716 -27.52 -10.82 22.34
CA THR A 716 -27.69 -11.72 23.49
C THR A 716 -28.71 -11.12 24.45
N SER A 717 -29.49 -11.99 25.07
CA SER A 717 -30.39 -11.61 26.14
C SER A 717 -30.50 -12.69 27.20
N ASN A 718 -30.70 -12.28 28.44
CA ASN A 718 -31.01 -13.18 29.56
C ASN A 718 -32.51 -13.21 29.87
N LEU A 719 -33.36 -12.65 29.00
CA LEU A 719 -34.79 -12.56 29.22
C LEU A 719 -35.42 -13.95 29.37
N GLY A 720 -36.22 -14.14 30.42
CA GLY A 720 -36.89 -15.42 30.72
C GLY A 720 -35.95 -16.56 31.13
N ALA A 721 -34.63 -16.34 31.18
CA ALA A 721 -33.65 -17.41 31.43
C ALA A 721 -33.80 -18.09 32.80
N GLN A 722 -34.47 -17.44 33.76
CA GLN A 722 -34.73 -18.02 35.09
C GLN A 722 -35.53 -19.32 35.01
N ALA A 723 -36.48 -19.43 34.08
CA ALA A 723 -37.25 -20.66 33.86
C ALA A 723 -36.36 -21.84 33.43
N LEU A 724 -35.31 -21.56 32.65
CA LEU A 724 -34.33 -22.55 32.22
C LEU A 724 -33.33 -22.91 33.34
N SER A 725 -32.92 -21.93 34.16
CA SER A 725 -31.97 -22.16 35.26
C SER A 725 -32.55 -22.98 36.42
N GLN A 726 -33.85 -22.83 36.70
CA GLN A 726 -34.52 -23.52 37.81
C GLN A 726 -35.06 -24.91 37.45
N LEU A 727 -34.88 -25.34 36.21
CA LEU A 727 -35.36 -26.64 35.75
C LEU A 727 -34.61 -27.78 36.48
N PRO A 728 -35.32 -28.80 36.99
CA PRO A 728 -34.69 -30.01 37.52
C PRO A 728 -33.90 -30.72 36.42
N GLU A 729 -32.79 -31.37 36.81
CA GLU A 729 -31.95 -32.11 35.87
C GLU A 729 -32.75 -33.28 35.25
N GLY A 730 -32.79 -33.34 33.91
CA GLY A 730 -33.56 -34.34 33.15
C GLY A 730 -35.05 -34.05 32.95
N ALA A 731 -35.58 -32.90 33.41
CA ALA A 731 -36.95 -32.48 33.14
C ALA A 731 -37.14 -31.93 31.71
N ASP A 732 -38.37 -31.98 31.19
CA ASP A 732 -38.71 -31.44 29.87
C ASP A 732 -38.58 -29.91 29.86
N ALA A 733 -37.74 -29.38 28.98
CA ALA A 733 -37.50 -27.95 28.82
C ALA A 733 -38.59 -27.25 27.99
N ALA A 734 -39.59 -27.96 27.45
CA ALA A 734 -40.62 -27.38 26.57
C ALA A 734 -41.40 -26.24 27.24
N ASP A 735 -41.85 -26.41 28.48
CA ASP A 735 -42.59 -25.37 29.20
C ASP A 735 -41.69 -24.16 29.51
N ALA A 736 -40.46 -24.38 29.96
CA ALA A 736 -39.51 -23.28 30.21
C ALA A 736 -39.12 -22.53 28.94
N ARG A 737 -38.99 -23.21 27.79
CA ARG A 737 -38.79 -22.57 26.49
C ARG A 737 -40.00 -21.72 26.09
N ARG A 738 -41.22 -22.16 26.40
CA ARG A 738 -42.43 -21.35 26.18
C ARG A 738 -42.40 -20.08 27.02
N ASP A 739 -42.08 -20.20 28.30
CA ASP A 739 -42.01 -19.05 29.22
C ASP A 739 -40.94 -18.03 28.78
N VAL A 740 -39.79 -18.50 28.28
CA VAL A 740 -38.76 -17.65 27.66
C VAL A 740 -39.31 -16.88 26.47
N MET A 741 -39.99 -17.56 25.55
CA MET A 741 -40.57 -16.91 24.35
C MET A 741 -41.70 -15.94 24.68
N ASP A 742 -42.49 -16.22 25.72
CA ASP A 742 -43.54 -15.32 26.18
C ASP A 742 -42.95 -14.04 26.77
N ALA A 743 -41.86 -14.16 27.54
CA ALA A 743 -41.13 -12.99 28.02
C ALA A 743 -40.56 -12.17 26.84
N VAL A 744 -39.96 -12.81 25.84
CA VAL A 744 -39.40 -12.14 24.65
C VAL A 744 -40.47 -11.39 23.86
N LYS A 745 -41.65 -11.99 23.64
CA LYS A 745 -42.78 -11.34 22.97
C LYS A 745 -43.37 -10.18 23.78
N ALA A 746 -43.25 -10.22 25.11
CA ALA A 746 -43.69 -9.12 25.96
C ALA A 746 -42.72 -7.92 25.92
N HIS A 747 -41.42 -8.18 25.74
CA HIS A 747 -40.40 -7.13 25.74
C HIS A 747 -40.13 -6.53 24.34
N PHE A 748 -39.97 -7.38 23.32
CA PHE A 748 -39.65 -6.95 21.96
C PHE A 748 -40.90 -6.87 21.08
N ARG A 749 -40.94 -5.85 20.21
CA ARG A 749 -42.03 -5.70 19.23
C ARG A 749 -41.96 -6.82 18.18
N PRO A 750 -43.11 -7.33 17.70
CA PRO A 750 -43.15 -8.33 16.63
C PRO A 750 -42.39 -7.90 15.37
N GLU A 751 -42.42 -6.60 15.05
CA GLU A 751 -41.69 -6.00 13.92
C GLU A 751 -40.20 -6.31 13.99
N PHE A 752 -39.57 -6.15 15.17
CA PHE A 752 -38.15 -6.43 15.37
C PHE A 752 -37.84 -7.92 15.29
N LEU A 753 -38.64 -8.75 15.97
CA LEU A 753 -38.45 -10.21 16.00
C LEU A 753 -38.54 -10.84 14.60
N ASN A 754 -39.45 -10.34 13.76
CA ASN A 754 -39.63 -10.82 12.39
C ASN A 754 -38.50 -10.42 11.43
N ARG A 755 -37.61 -9.49 11.82
CA ARG A 755 -36.41 -9.12 11.03
C ARG A 755 -35.16 -9.88 11.44
N LEU A 756 -35.23 -10.70 12.48
CA LEU A 756 -34.16 -11.64 12.82
C LEU A 756 -34.33 -12.90 12.00
N ASP A 757 -33.22 -13.48 11.55
CA ASP A 757 -33.28 -14.73 10.80
C ASP A 757 -33.66 -15.89 11.73
N GLU A 758 -33.07 -15.96 12.92
CA GLU A 758 -33.39 -16.98 13.92
C GLU A 758 -33.32 -16.45 15.37
N THR A 759 -34.27 -16.87 16.20
CA THR A 759 -34.23 -16.69 17.66
C THR A 759 -33.85 -18.03 18.29
N ILE A 760 -32.71 -18.07 18.97
CA ILE A 760 -32.06 -19.31 19.41
C ILE A 760 -32.05 -19.34 20.93
N ILE A 761 -32.64 -20.39 21.51
CA ILE A 761 -32.62 -20.65 22.95
C ILE A 761 -31.47 -21.61 23.26
N PHE A 762 -30.55 -21.15 24.11
CA PHE A 762 -29.43 -21.94 24.61
C PHE A 762 -29.89 -22.80 25.78
N ASP A 763 -29.42 -24.05 25.77
CA ASP A 763 -29.70 -25.01 26.81
C ASP A 763 -28.80 -24.79 28.03
N ARG A 764 -29.28 -25.21 29.20
CA ARG A 764 -28.45 -25.23 30.41
C ARG A 764 -27.34 -26.27 30.23
N LEU A 765 -26.11 -25.92 30.64
CA LEU A 765 -24.98 -26.85 30.61
C LEU A 765 -25.21 -28.00 31.60
N ALA A 766 -25.06 -29.23 31.11
CA ALA A 766 -25.00 -30.41 31.94
C ALA A 766 -23.63 -30.51 32.61
N ARG A 767 -23.54 -31.25 33.71
CA ARG A 767 -22.24 -31.48 34.36
C ARG A 767 -21.25 -32.16 33.41
N ALA A 768 -21.71 -33.07 32.56
CA ALA A 768 -20.87 -33.77 31.58
C ALA A 768 -20.24 -32.82 30.54
N ASP A 769 -20.84 -31.67 30.26
CA ASP A 769 -20.30 -30.69 29.32
C ASP A 769 -19.03 -30.00 29.88
N MET A 770 -18.89 -29.97 31.21
CA MET A 770 -17.84 -29.21 31.88
C MET A 770 -16.44 -29.77 31.63
N ASP A 771 -16.29 -31.09 31.48
CA ASP A 771 -14.97 -31.71 31.30
C ASP A 771 -14.32 -31.20 30.00
N GLY A 772 -15.08 -31.16 28.90
CA GLY A 772 -14.62 -30.58 27.64
C GLY A 772 -14.35 -29.07 27.74
N ILE A 773 -15.14 -28.33 28.52
CA ILE A 773 -14.92 -26.89 28.74
C ILE A 773 -13.62 -26.65 29.52
N VAL A 774 -13.28 -27.51 30.49
CA VAL A 774 -12.00 -27.44 31.22
C VAL A 774 -10.83 -27.62 30.25
N GLU A 775 -10.88 -28.63 29.39
CA GLU A 775 -9.82 -28.88 28.40
C GLU A 775 -9.60 -27.66 27.48
N ILE A 776 -10.68 -27.07 26.97
CA ILE A 776 -10.60 -25.87 26.11
C ILE A 776 -10.01 -24.67 26.86
N GLN A 777 -10.41 -24.43 28.11
CA GLN A 777 -9.89 -23.31 28.91
C GLN A 777 -8.40 -23.50 29.25
N LEU A 778 -7.98 -24.74 29.52
CA LEU A 778 -6.59 -25.07 29.84
C LEU A 778 -5.66 -24.99 28.64
N ALA A 779 -6.14 -25.24 27.41
CA ALA A 779 -5.33 -25.20 26.19
C ALA A 779 -4.55 -23.87 26.04
N ARG A 780 -5.17 -22.74 26.44
CA ARG A 780 -4.51 -21.41 26.42
C ARG A 780 -3.39 -21.26 27.44
N LEU A 781 -3.47 -21.96 28.58
CA LEU A 781 -2.41 -22.00 29.57
C LEU A 781 -1.28 -22.92 29.10
N LEU A 782 -1.60 -24.12 28.63
CA LEU A 782 -0.64 -25.09 28.09
C LEU A 782 0.19 -24.49 26.95
N LYS A 783 -0.45 -23.80 26.00
CA LYS A 783 0.26 -23.12 24.89
C LYS A 783 1.24 -22.05 25.39
N ARG A 784 0.93 -21.34 26.47
CA ARG A 784 1.83 -20.33 27.07
C ARG A 784 3.03 -20.98 27.77
N LEU A 785 2.81 -22.10 28.45
CA LEU A 785 3.87 -22.86 29.13
C LEU A 785 4.81 -23.55 28.14
N ALA A 786 4.30 -23.99 26.98
CA ALA A 786 5.10 -24.59 25.92
C ALA A 786 6.23 -23.68 25.41
N GLY A 787 6.04 -22.36 25.41
CA GLY A 787 7.09 -21.40 25.05
C GLY A 787 8.30 -21.42 26.01
N ARG A 788 8.09 -21.88 27.25
CA ARG A 788 9.14 -22.13 28.25
C ARG A 788 9.53 -23.61 28.34
N LYS A 789 9.05 -24.44 27.40
CA LYS A 789 9.19 -25.90 27.40
C LYS A 789 8.66 -26.58 28.66
N ILE A 790 7.72 -25.96 29.37
CA ILE A 790 7.10 -26.54 30.55
C ILE A 790 5.88 -27.34 30.11
N ALA A 791 5.86 -28.62 30.46
CA ALA A 791 4.71 -29.50 30.24
C ALA A 791 3.90 -29.62 31.54
N LEU A 792 2.58 -29.63 31.43
CA LEU A 792 1.68 -29.75 32.58
C LEU A 792 0.78 -30.96 32.34
N GLU A 793 1.00 -32.03 33.10
CA GLU A 793 0.31 -33.31 32.96
C GLU A 793 -0.85 -33.35 33.94
N LEU A 794 -2.07 -33.06 33.47
CA LEU A 794 -3.27 -33.20 34.29
C LEU A 794 -3.82 -34.62 34.15
N ASP A 795 -4.00 -35.29 35.28
CA ASP A 795 -4.74 -36.54 35.31
C ASP A 795 -6.27 -36.30 35.28
N GLU A 796 -7.03 -37.37 35.13
CA GLU A 796 -8.50 -37.31 35.08
C GLU A 796 -9.11 -36.82 36.40
N THR A 797 -8.43 -37.00 37.54
CA THR A 797 -8.92 -36.52 38.84
C THR A 797 -8.81 -34.99 38.94
N ALA A 798 -7.74 -34.39 38.40
CA ALA A 798 -7.58 -32.94 38.32
C ALA A 798 -8.62 -32.30 37.40
N LYS A 799 -8.88 -32.93 36.23
CA LYS A 799 -9.93 -32.46 35.31
C LYS A 799 -11.31 -32.50 35.95
N THR A 800 -11.65 -33.62 36.57
CA THR A 800 -12.93 -33.81 37.27
C THR A 800 -13.08 -32.77 38.39
N TRP A 801 -12.03 -32.56 39.19
CA TRP A 801 -12.05 -31.57 40.27
C TRP A 801 -12.28 -30.15 39.75
N LEU A 802 -11.56 -29.75 38.69
CA LEU A 802 -11.73 -28.43 38.07
C LEU A 802 -13.14 -28.24 37.51
N ALA A 803 -13.68 -29.28 36.89
CA ALA A 803 -15.01 -29.25 36.30
C ALA A 803 -16.10 -29.21 37.38
N ASP A 804 -15.91 -29.92 38.49
CA ASP A 804 -16.80 -29.88 39.65
C ASP A 804 -16.79 -28.49 40.29
N GLU A 805 -15.64 -27.97 40.69
CA GLU A 805 -15.49 -26.65 41.32
C GLU A 805 -15.89 -25.50 40.39
N GLY A 806 -15.66 -25.66 39.08
CA GLY A 806 -15.99 -24.68 38.06
C GLY A 806 -17.45 -24.64 37.62
N TYR A 807 -18.25 -25.64 38.01
CA TYR A 807 -19.67 -25.75 37.63
C TYR A 807 -20.59 -25.11 38.66
N ASP A 808 -21.48 -24.24 38.16
CA ASP A 808 -22.60 -23.71 38.91
C ASP A 808 -23.93 -23.98 38.18
N PRO A 809 -24.94 -24.59 38.83
CA PRO A 809 -26.26 -24.84 38.26
C PRO A 809 -26.95 -23.62 37.62
N VAL A 810 -26.75 -22.43 38.18
CA VAL A 810 -27.40 -21.18 37.76
C VAL A 810 -26.51 -20.40 36.80
N PHE A 811 -25.20 -20.34 37.06
CA PHE A 811 -24.23 -19.53 36.32
C PHE A 811 -23.40 -20.31 35.27
N GLY A 812 -23.65 -21.61 35.10
CA GLY A 812 -22.96 -22.48 34.15
C GLY A 812 -21.45 -22.54 34.41
N ALA A 813 -20.65 -22.42 33.34
CA ALA A 813 -19.19 -22.48 33.41
C ALA A 813 -18.53 -21.14 33.80
N ARG A 814 -19.30 -20.11 34.16
CA ARG A 814 -18.79 -18.76 34.47
C ARG A 814 -17.72 -18.75 35.60
N PRO A 815 -17.84 -19.54 36.68
CA PRO A 815 -16.83 -19.58 37.75
C PRO A 815 -15.49 -20.20 37.33
N LEU A 816 -15.51 -21.11 36.34
CA LEU A 816 -14.36 -21.95 35.98
C LEU A 816 -13.06 -21.18 35.74
N LYS A 817 -13.13 -20.05 35.02
CA LYS A 817 -11.94 -19.23 34.75
C LYS A 817 -11.27 -18.73 36.04
N ARG A 818 -12.07 -18.36 37.04
CA ARG A 818 -11.60 -17.90 38.35
C ARG A 818 -11.05 -19.06 39.18
N VAL A 819 -11.68 -20.24 39.09
CA VAL A 819 -11.19 -21.48 39.70
C VAL A 819 -9.81 -21.85 39.14
N ILE A 820 -9.66 -21.89 37.81
CA ILE A 820 -8.35 -22.16 37.16
C ILE A 820 -7.31 -21.10 37.59
N GLN A 821 -7.69 -19.83 37.64
CA GLN A 821 -6.77 -18.78 38.07
C GLN A 821 -6.29 -18.99 39.52
N ARG A 822 -7.23 -19.19 40.46
CA ARG A 822 -6.91 -19.35 41.88
C ARG A 822 -6.20 -20.66 42.18
N ALA A 823 -6.74 -21.77 41.71
CA ALA A 823 -6.34 -23.10 42.13
C ALA A 823 -5.19 -23.69 41.29
N LEU A 824 -4.95 -23.17 40.08
CA LEU A 824 -3.88 -23.64 39.20
C LEU A 824 -2.85 -22.56 38.85
N GLN A 825 -3.28 -21.41 38.30
CA GLN A 825 -2.33 -20.40 37.79
C GLN A 825 -1.56 -19.68 38.90
N ASN A 826 -2.22 -19.33 40.01
CA ASN A 826 -1.55 -18.65 41.12
C ASN A 826 -0.46 -19.54 41.76
N PRO A 827 -0.74 -20.81 42.15
CA PRO A 827 0.31 -21.69 42.68
C PRO A 827 1.43 -21.96 41.67
N LEU A 828 1.11 -22.11 40.38
CA LEU A 828 2.10 -22.30 39.32
C LEU A 828 3.01 -21.07 39.17
N ALA A 829 2.44 -19.86 39.23
CA ALA A 829 3.20 -18.62 39.17
C ALA A 829 4.14 -18.47 40.37
N GLU A 830 3.68 -18.80 41.57
CA GLU A 830 4.53 -18.80 42.77
C GLU A 830 5.67 -19.81 42.68
N ALA A 831 5.40 -21.04 42.21
CA ALA A 831 6.42 -22.08 42.05
C ALA A 831 7.47 -21.72 40.98
N LEU A 832 7.05 -21.06 39.89
CA LEU A 832 7.96 -20.53 38.87
C LEU A 832 8.84 -19.39 39.40
N LEU A 833 8.25 -18.43 40.15
CA LEU A 833 9.00 -17.32 40.73
C LEU A 833 9.91 -17.77 41.89
N GLY A 834 9.50 -18.80 42.63
CA GLY A 834 10.28 -19.43 43.69
C GLY A 834 11.42 -20.31 43.18
N GLY A 835 11.47 -20.60 41.87
CA GLY A 835 12.49 -21.45 41.25
C GLY A 835 12.31 -22.96 41.51
N GLU A 836 11.15 -23.36 42.02
CA GLU A 836 10.77 -24.76 42.27
C GLU A 836 10.44 -25.49 40.95
N ILE A 837 9.87 -24.76 39.98
CA ILE A 837 9.63 -25.23 38.62
C ILE A 837 10.52 -24.43 37.67
N LYS A 838 11.24 -25.12 36.79
CA LYS A 838 12.18 -24.56 35.82
C LYS A 838 11.68 -24.75 34.39
N ASP A 839 12.26 -23.99 33.48
CA ASP A 839 12.02 -24.15 32.05
C ASP A 839 12.48 -25.56 31.61
N GLY A 840 11.61 -26.28 30.90
CA GLY A 840 11.83 -27.68 30.51
C GLY A 840 11.18 -28.73 31.42
N ASP A 841 10.66 -28.34 32.59
CA ASP A 841 10.08 -29.29 33.55
C ASP A 841 8.72 -29.84 33.10
N THR A 842 8.42 -31.06 33.53
CA THR A 842 7.10 -31.67 33.42
C THR A 842 6.45 -31.70 34.80
N VAL A 843 5.32 -31.02 34.95
CA VAL A 843 4.65 -30.78 36.22
C VAL A 843 3.38 -31.63 36.28
N PRO A 844 3.32 -32.66 37.15
CA PRO A 844 2.10 -33.44 37.33
C PRO A 844 1.07 -32.65 38.14
N VAL A 845 -0.20 -32.77 37.74
CA VAL A 845 -1.34 -32.14 38.42
C VAL A 845 -2.44 -33.17 38.66
N SER A 846 -2.84 -33.34 39.92
CA SER A 846 -3.85 -34.31 40.36
C SER A 846 -4.91 -33.65 41.26
N GLY A 847 -6.10 -34.24 41.36
CA GLY A 847 -7.17 -33.79 42.24
C GLY A 847 -7.11 -34.49 43.60
N GLY A 848 -7.02 -33.71 44.69
CA GLY A 848 -7.04 -34.20 46.07
C GLY A 848 -8.26 -33.74 46.88
N SER A 849 -8.42 -34.28 48.09
CA SER A 849 -9.52 -33.94 49.01
C SER A 849 -9.51 -32.49 49.50
N ASP A 850 -8.34 -31.86 49.56
CA ASP A 850 -8.16 -30.48 50.01
C ASP A 850 -7.98 -29.49 48.83
N GLY A 851 -7.89 -29.99 47.59
CA GLY A 851 -7.77 -29.20 46.36
C GLY A 851 -6.84 -29.80 45.30
N LEU A 852 -6.45 -29.00 44.30
CA LEU A 852 -5.52 -29.42 43.22
C LEU A 852 -4.10 -29.58 43.73
N ILE A 853 -3.45 -30.70 43.48
CA ILE A 853 -2.04 -30.92 43.80
C ILE A 853 -1.21 -30.64 42.53
N ILE A 854 -0.23 -29.73 42.62
CA ILE A 854 0.62 -29.28 41.51
C ILE A 854 2.08 -29.54 41.91
N GLY A 855 2.66 -30.62 41.39
CA GLY A 855 3.93 -31.13 41.93
C GLY A 855 3.77 -31.49 43.42
N GLU A 856 4.44 -30.76 44.31
CA GLU A 856 4.34 -30.92 45.77
C GLU A 856 3.41 -29.88 46.46
N ARG A 857 2.80 -28.95 45.71
CA ARG A 857 1.96 -27.87 46.26
C ARG A 857 0.48 -28.18 46.16
N LEU A 858 -0.31 -27.58 47.07
CA LEU A 858 -1.75 -27.73 47.14
C LEU A 858 -2.46 -26.41 46.81
N GLY A 859 -3.34 -26.43 45.81
CA GLY A 859 -4.21 -25.34 45.38
C GLY A 859 -5.53 -25.34 46.17
N THR A 860 -6.10 -24.17 46.42
CA THR A 860 -7.19 -23.99 47.40
C THR A 860 -8.62 -24.21 46.83
N SER A 861 -9.47 -24.94 47.57
CA SER A 861 -10.92 -25.09 47.34
C SER A 861 -11.75 -24.09 48.18
N ASP A 862 -12.94 -23.73 47.68
CA ASP A 862 -13.97 -22.99 48.44
C ASP A 862 -15.17 -23.87 48.84
N ARG A 863 -15.22 -25.15 48.43
CA ARG A 863 -16.33 -26.04 48.78
C ARG A 863 -16.17 -26.58 50.21
N PRO A 864 -17.28 -26.69 50.96
CA PRO A 864 -17.26 -27.36 52.24
C PRO A 864 -16.83 -28.82 52.04
N LYS A 865 -16.02 -29.33 52.97
CA LYS A 865 -15.57 -30.73 52.95
C LYS A 865 -16.79 -31.66 52.92
N PRO A 866 -16.75 -32.78 52.19
CA PRO A 866 -17.78 -33.81 52.31
C PRO A 866 -17.86 -34.24 53.78
N ASP A 867 -19.06 -34.23 54.36
CA ASP A 867 -19.26 -34.78 55.70
C ASP A 867 -18.77 -36.24 55.72
N ASP A 868 -17.93 -36.55 56.71
CA ASP A 868 -17.12 -37.77 56.83
C ASP A 868 -17.83 -39.03 56.31
N ALA A 869 -17.26 -39.64 55.27
CA ALA A 869 -17.49 -41.04 54.99
C ALA A 869 -16.91 -41.84 56.16
N VAL A 870 -17.78 -42.37 57.01
CA VAL A 870 -17.44 -43.30 58.08
C VAL A 870 -16.66 -44.47 57.47
N VAL A 871 -15.35 -44.50 57.73
CA VAL A 871 -14.47 -45.62 57.38
C VAL A 871 -14.83 -46.79 58.30
N HIS A 872 -15.20 -47.93 57.72
CA HIS A 872 -15.24 -49.21 58.43
C HIS A 872 -13.91 -49.93 58.32
#